data_AF-A0A7W0HVM5-F1
#
_entry.id   AF-A0A7W0HVM5-F1
#
_cell.length_a   1.000
_cell.length_b   1.000
_cell.length_c   1.000
_cell.angle_alpha   90.00
_cell.angle_beta   90.00
_cell.angle_gamma   90.00
#
_symmetry.space_group_name_H-M   'P 1'
#
loop_
_entity.id
_entity.type
_entity.pdbx_description
1 polymer ?
#
loop_
_entity_poly.entity_id
_entity_poly.type
_entity_poly.pdbx_seq_one_letter_code
_entity_poly.pdbx_strand_id
1 'polypeptide(L)'
;MPWPTDPLPVKVELQLGGIWTNVTSYTKLASDIVISRGRDDEASGLDHGKMTLSLLNTDGRFSPRNPTGPYYGLLGRNTPVRVSVLGGPTALEVDGTATSKATTPDNAAVSITGDLDVRLDVTLSSWRAETGLAGKWGTATNQRSWVLYLAQSGSLVFARSPDGTAGWPAQVSTVPVPIPASGRLAVRATIDVNNGASGFTVAFYTAPTMAGPWTQLGASVVVAGATSIFDSTAPIEVGEVDGLLPLGIAGRVHAFQLLNGIAGPAVANPDFTAQTPGAASFADAAGRTWTVSAPAEITNRIARYAGEISEWPSSWDLTGTDVEVSVEAAGIVRRLSQGVSPLESALRRAITRSTTNLVAYWPCEDGDQATELASGLVGGSPLRIVGTPDLASFTGFAASAPLPLLKGSEWSGTVPSYPVSQAVQTRWLLAVPAAGVGNQTLIRVRTSGSANIIHADYGTGGTLRVQVFNDSTVLADSGYQPFNVNGKLLRASLELFQNGANVDATLAIVPVGESTGSTVTVTATGRTLGQAKRVVVSPDGGIDDVAIGHVTVQSVVTTLFDLGAQSGGYVGETAGRRIQRLCLEEGVAHASVGDPDDTVPMGAQPVATFVDLLTEAAATDGGLLYETRERLGLTYRPRSARYNAAVALALSYPGGHISPPFKPTEDDADARNDITISRSGGSSARAVLESGPLSVQAPPAGIGRYDSGATINVRSDGQLPDHAWWRLHLGTWDEARYPRVGMDLNRNSALLQQVSALDSGDRITISHTLPWLAPGLVDLAVLGYTERLAAFEWGLEFNCSPARPYDVAVYGTGRYGSAGAQLAAGVNTVATSLSVATTLSPLWTTDAADMPFDIVIGGERMTVTAISGASSPQTFTVTRSVNGVVKAHLTGAKVDQFAVARYAL
;
A
#
# COMPACT_ATOMS: atom_id res chain seq x y z
N MET A 1 31.41 -27.78 2.91
CA MET A 1 31.23 -27.89 1.45
C MET A 1 29.94 -27.17 1.07
N PRO A 2 29.74 -26.72 -0.17
CA PRO A 2 28.48 -26.07 -0.53
C PRO A 2 27.35 -27.10 -0.73
N TRP A 3 26.15 -26.80 -0.23
CA TRP A 3 24.92 -27.51 -0.60
C TRP A 3 24.83 -27.66 -2.14
N PRO A 4 24.33 -28.80 -2.68
CA PRO A 4 23.51 -29.84 -2.05
C PRO A 4 24.26 -31.01 -1.41
N THR A 5 25.61 -30.98 -1.31
CA THR A 5 26.36 -32.10 -0.70
C THR A 5 26.33 -32.09 0.83
N ASP A 6 26.13 -30.91 1.43
CA ASP A 6 25.98 -30.72 2.87
C ASP A 6 24.51 -30.45 3.22
N PRO A 7 24.08 -30.69 4.48
CA PRO A 7 22.72 -30.39 4.90
C PRO A 7 22.31 -28.95 4.61
N LEU A 8 21.06 -28.75 4.21
CA LEU A 8 20.49 -27.43 3.94
C LEU A 8 20.68 -26.54 5.17
N PRO A 9 21.36 -25.39 5.04
CA PRO A 9 21.74 -24.53 6.16
C PRO A 9 20.57 -23.66 6.64
N VAL A 10 19.49 -24.31 7.08
CA VAL A 10 18.30 -23.69 7.67
C VAL A 10 18.65 -23.07 9.02
N LYS A 11 18.01 -21.95 9.35
CA LYS A 11 18.04 -21.34 10.68
C LYS A 11 16.60 -21.07 11.11
N VAL A 12 16.27 -21.58 12.29
CA VAL A 12 14.98 -21.37 12.97
C VAL A 12 15.24 -20.53 14.21
N GLU A 13 14.49 -19.45 14.36
CA GLU A 13 14.60 -18.54 15.50
C GLU A 13 13.23 -18.28 16.12
N LEU A 14 13.19 -18.21 17.45
CA LEU A 14 12.03 -17.80 18.23
C LEU A 14 12.31 -16.47 18.92
N GLN A 15 11.33 -15.58 19.00
CA GLN A 15 11.47 -14.36 19.80
C GLN A 15 11.10 -14.66 21.25
N LEU A 16 12.11 -14.77 22.12
CA LEU A 16 11.97 -15.10 23.54
C LEU A 16 12.40 -13.89 24.38
N GLY A 17 11.50 -13.37 25.22
CA GLY A 17 11.78 -12.18 26.02
C GLY A 17 12.14 -10.94 25.20
N GLY A 18 11.62 -10.84 23.97
CA GLY A 18 11.92 -9.76 23.01
C GLY A 18 13.17 -9.98 22.15
N ILE A 19 13.96 -11.05 22.40
CA ILE A 19 15.22 -11.32 21.71
C ILE A 19 15.05 -12.54 20.78
N TRP A 20 15.54 -12.42 19.54
CA TRP A 20 15.61 -13.55 18.62
C TRP A 20 16.65 -14.58 19.10
N THR A 21 16.16 -15.78 19.44
CA THR A 21 16.96 -16.90 19.93
C THR A 21 17.02 -17.99 18.87
N ASN A 22 18.23 -18.41 18.50
CA ASN A 22 18.45 -19.50 17.55
C ASN A 22 18.12 -20.86 18.19
N VAL A 23 17.15 -21.58 17.63
CA VAL A 23 16.71 -22.91 18.08
C VAL A 23 16.95 -24.02 17.05
N THR A 24 17.75 -23.74 16.02
CA THR A 24 18.03 -24.65 14.90
C THR A 24 18.52 -26.02 15.36
N SER A 25 19.38 -26.08 16.38
CA SER A 25 19.93 -27.33 16.91
C SER A 25 18.87 -28.26 17.51
N TYR A 26 17.66 -27.76 17.78
CA TYR A 26 16.53 -28.52 18.30
C TYR A 26 15.48 -28.80 17.24
N THR A 27 15.67 -28.33 16.00
CA THR A 27 14.72 -28.57 14.91
C THR A 27 14.97 -29.95 14.30
N LYS A 28 13.96 -30.82 14.33
CA LYS A 28 14.01 -32.15 13.71
C LYS A 28 13.77 -32.01 12.20
N LEU A 29 14.82 -31.70 11.44
CA LEU A 29 14.75 -31.60 9.97
C LEU A 29 14.34 -32.92 9.27
N ALA A 30 14.34 -34.04 9.98
CA ALA A 30 13.79 -35.31 9.47
C ALA A 30 12.26 -35.28 9.29
N SER A 31 11.56 -34.36 9.96
CA SER A 31 10.11 -34.15 9.80
C SER A 31 9.78 -33.06 8.77
N ASP A 32 10.80 -32.53 8.08
CA ASP A 32 10.75 -31.38 7.18
C ASP A 32 10.21 -30.09 7.83
N ILE A 33 10.54 -28.95 7.24
CA ILE A 33 9.81 -27.70 7.47
C ILE A 33 8.99 -27.45 6.22
N VAL A 34 7.67 -27.35 6.38
CA VAL A 34 6.74 -27.08 5.27
C VAL A 34 6.15 -25.70 5.47
N ILE A 35 6.24 -24.86 4.45
CA ILE A 35 5.72 -23.48 4.44
C ILE A 35 4.70 -23.37 3.31
N SER A 36 3.53 -22.78 3.57
CA SER A 36 2.56 -22.39 2.55
C SER A 36 2.29 -20.90 2.65
N ARG A 37 2.37 -20.15 1.53
CA ARG A 37 2.09 -18.71 1.50
C ARG A 37 1.48 -18.29 0.17
N GLY A 38 0.74 -17.19 0.20
CA GLY A 38 0.05 -16.64 -0.95
C GLY A 38 -1.34 -17.26 -1.07
N ARG A 39 -1.90 -17.20 -2.26
CA ARG A 39 -3.25 -17.67 -2.56
C ARG A 39 -3.19 -19.11 -3.07
N ASP A 40 -4.09 -19.95 -2.56
CA ASP A 40 -4.38 -21.24 -3.20
C ASP A 40 -5.05 -21.02 -4.57
N ASP A 41 -4.97 -22.01 -5.44
CA ASP A 41 -5.74 -21.97 -6.68
C ASP A 41 -7.23 -21.78 -6.33
N GLU A 42 -7.95 -20.94 -7.08
CA GLU A 42 -9.39 -20.68 -6.91
C GLU A 42 -9.81 -19.89 -5.63
N ALA A 43 -8.96 -19.70 -4.61
CA ALA A 43 -9.35 -19.12 -3.32
C ALA A 43 -9.63 -17.60 -3.34
N SER A 44 -10.86 -17.13 -3.08
CA SER A 44 -11.20 -15.69 -3.25
C SER A 44 -10.78 -14.74 -2.11
N GLY A 45 -10.22 -15.26 -1.01
CA GLY A 45 -9.95 -14.50 0.23
C GLY A 45 -8.46 -14.30 0.54
N LEU A 46 -8.19 -13.45 1.55
CA LEU A 46 -6.85 -13.31 2.13
C LEU A 46 -6.58 -14.50 3.05
N ASP A 47 -5.84 -15.50 2.56
CA ASP A 47 -5.39 -16.62 3.38
C ASP A 47 -4.20 -16.25 4.26
N HIS A 48 -4.06 -16.94 5.39
CA HIS A 48 -2.89 -16.82 6.25
C HIS A 48 -1.83 -17.84 5.83
N GLY A 49 -0.58 -17.40 5.80
CA GLY A 49 0.57 -18.27 5.64
C GLY A 49 0.66 -19.24 6.81
N LYS A 50 1.20 -20.42 6.52
CA LYS A 50 1.38 -21.52 7.49
C LYS A 50 2.79 -22.04 7.41
N MET A 51 3.31 -22.47 8.54
CA MET A 51 4.54 -23.24 8.62
C MET A 51 4.43 -24.33 9.67
N THR A 52 4.77 -25.56 9.31
CA THR A 52 4.87 -26.68 10.25
C THR A 52 6.33 -27.05 10.47
N LEU A 53 6.72 -27.32 11.72
CA LEU A 53 8.01 -27.90 12.05
C LEU A 53 7.95 -28.70 13.35
N SER A 54 8.93 -29.59 13.51
CA SER A 54 9.09 -30.44 14.69
C SER A 54 10.29 -30.02 15.54
N LEU A 55 10.09 -29.88 16.86
CA LEU A 55 11.13 -29.52 17.81
C LEU A 55 11.41 -30.64 18.81
N LEU A 56 12.68 -31.00 18.97
CA LEU A 56 13.14 -31.90 20.02
C LEU A 56 12.95 -31.25 21.40
N ASN A 57 12.28 -31.97 22.32
CA ASN A 57 11.85 -31.43 23.60
C ASN A 57 12.17 -32.35 24.79
N THR A 58 13.28 -33.09 24.73
CA THR A 58 13.70 -34.06 25.77
C THR A 58 14.04 -33.42 27.12
N ASP A 59 14.35 -32.13 27.17
CA ASP A 59 14.56 -31.37 28.41
C ASP A 59 13.36 -30.47 28.80
N GLY A 60 12.25 -30.58 28.08
CA GLY A 60 11.03 -29.81 28.33
C GLY A 60 11.13 -28.31 28.01
N ARG A 61 12.15 -27.86 27.28
CA ARG A 61 12.32 -26.43 26.90
C ARG A 61 11.15 -25.85 26.13
N PHE A 62 10.45 -26.65 25.31
CA PHE A 62 9.31 -26.25 24.51
C PHE A 62 7.98 -26.64 25.17
N SER A 63 8.00 -26.90 26.48
CA SER A 63 6.81 -27.19 27.29
C SER A 63 6.44 -25.95 28.11
N PRO A 64 5.48 -25.10 27.68
CA PRO A 64 5.22 -23.80 28.32
C PRO A 64 4.80 -23.89 29.80
N ARG A 65 4.24 -25.05 30.21
CA ARG A 65 3.79 -25.32 31.58
C ARG A 65 4.81 -26.07 32.43
N ASN A 66 6.01 -26.35 31.91
CA ASN A 66 7.05 -27.03 32.67
C ASN A 66 7.97 -26.00 33.36
N PRO A 67 7.87 -25.80 34.70
CA PRO A 67 8.67 -24.81 35.41
C PRO A 67 10.18 -25.12 35.42
N THR A 68 10.59 -26.35 35.09
CA THR A 68 12.01 -26.71 34.99
C THR A 68 12.60 -26.48 33.60
N GLY A 69 11.75 -26.18 32.60
CA GLY A 69 12.16 -25.98 31.21
C GLY A 69 12.90 -24.65 31.01
N PRO A 70 13.98 -24.60 30.20
CA PRO A 70 14.74 -23.38 29.94
C PRO A 70 13.94 -22.16 29.46
N TYR A 71 12.83 -22.36 28.74
CA TYR A 71 11.99 -21.28 28.21
C TYR A 71 10.69 -21.08 28.98
N TYR A 72 10.60 -21.60 30.21
CA TYR A 72 9.45 -21.38 31.08
C TYR A 72 9.18 -19.87 31.29
N GLY A 73 7.93 -19.45 31.13
CA GLY A 73 7.53 -18.04 31.20
C GLY A 73 7.88 -17.19 29.97
N LEU A 74 8.66 -17.72 29.02
CA LEU A 74 9.03 -17.04 27.77
C LEU A 74 8.23 -17.54 26.57
N LEU A 75 7.69 -18.76 26.65
CA LEU A 75 6.79 -19.32 25.64
C LEU A 75 5.34 -18.97 25.95
N GLY A 76 4.64 -18.46 24.95
CA GLY A 76 3.25 -18.08 25.04
C GLY A 76 2.48 -18.44 23.77
N ARG A 77 1.19 -18.09 23.76
CA ARG A 77 0.44 -18.04 22.51
C ARG A 77 0.96 -16.86 21.68
N ASN A 78 1.02 -17.04 20.38
CA ASN A 78 1.54 -16.08 19.42
C ASN A 78 3.04 -15.78 19.58
N THR A 79 3.85 -16.73 20.08
CA THR A 79 5.31 -16.57 20.13
C THR A 79 5.85 -16.44 18.70
N PRO A 80 6.53 -15.32 18.35
CA PRO A 80 7.04 -15.12 17.00
C PRO A 80 8.13 -16.14 16.64
N VAL A 81 8.08 -16.63 15.40
CA VAL A 81 9.04 -17.55 14.80
C VAL A 81 9.45 -17.04 13.42
N ARG A 82 10.72 -17.22 13.05
CA ARG A 82 11.21 -16.97 11.70
C ARG A 82 12.10 -18.09 11.21
N VAL A 83 12.03 -18.35 9.90
CA VAL A 83 12.87 -19.33 9.21
C VAL A 83 13.59 -18.66 8.06
N SER A 84 14.88 -18.94 7.94
CA SER A 84 15.72 -18.47 6.85
C SER A 84 16.68 -19.57 6.40
N VAL A 85 17.20 -19.46 5.18
CA VAL A 85 18.19 -20.38 4.60
C VAL A 85 19.44 -19.58 4.21
N LEU A 86 20.64 -20.14 4.40
CA LEU A 86 21.88 -19.53 3.91
C LEU A 86 21.95 -19.67 2.39
N GLY A 87 22.21 -18.58 1.65
CA GLY A 87 22.41 -18.70 0.20
C GLY A 87 22.19 -17.43 -0.63
N GLY A 88 21.88 -16.29 -0.01
CA GLY A 88 21.69 -15.01 -0.71
C GLY A 88 22.99 -14.24 -0.88
N PRO A 89 22.97 -13.12 -1.63
CA PRO A 89 24.06 -12.16 -1.59
C PRO A 89 24.16 -11.55 -0.19
N THR A 90 25.39 -11.32 0.28
CA THR A 90 25.61 -10.57 1.52
C THR A 90 25.15 -9.13 1.34
N ALA A 91 24.41 -8.61 2.30
CA ALA A 91 24.02 -7.21 2.38
C ALA A 91 23.79 -6.81 3.84
N LEU A 92 23.67 -5.52 4.11
CA LEU A 92 23.14 -5.03 5.37
C LEU A 92 21.61 -5.14 5.36
N GLU A 93 21.06 -6.04 6.15
CA GLU A 93 19.61 -6.14 6.39
C GLU A 93 19.19 -5.06 7.40
N VAL A 94 18.14 -4.32 7.07
CA VAL A 94 17.55 -3.27 7.91
C VAL A 94 16.04 -3.39 7.94
N ASP A 95 15.43 -3.21 9.11
CA ASP A 95 13.99 -3.49 9.31
C ASP A 95 13.08 -2.25 9.26
N GLY A 96 13.68 -1.06 9.10
CA GLY A 96 13.01 0.24 9.07
C GLY A 96 12.81 0.90 10.44
N THR A 97 13.25 0.27 11.53
CA THR A 97 13.22 0.87 12.87
C THR A 97 14.33 1.90 13.06
N ALA A 98 14.11 2.87 13.96
CA ALA A 98 15.02 4.00 14.20
C ALA A 98 16.45 3.59 14.64
N THR A 99 16.66 2.37 15.15
CA THR A 99 17.98 1.89 15.56
C THR A 99 18.66 1.02 14.52
N SER A 100 17.95 0.61 13.46
CA SER A 100 18.43 -0.32 12.44
C SER A 100 19.24 0.38 11.35
N LYS A 101 20.55 0.58 11.60
CA LYS A 101 21.44 1.34 10.71
C LYS A 101 22.90 0.92 10.78
N ALA A 102 23.68 1.37 9.80
CA ALA A 102 25.14 1.40 9.85
C ALA A 102 25.61 2.86 9.92
N THR A 103 26.61 3.14 10.77
CA THR A 103 27.09 4.50 10.99
C THR A 103 28.62 4.58 10.98
N THR A 104 29.16 5.74 10.57
CA THR A 104 30.57 6.08 10.79
C THR A 104 30.68 7.44 11.50
N PRO A 105 31.59 7.60 12.48
CA PRO A 105 31.83 8.88 13.12
C PRO A 105 32.26 9.97 12.15
N ASP A 106 32.13 11.22 12.60
CA ASP A 106 32.67 12.37 11.89
C ASP A 106 34.20 12.27 11.69
N ASN A 107 34.67 12.81 10.57
CA ASN A 107 36.07 12.85 10.18
C ASN A 107 36.30 14.03 9.23
N ALA A 108 37.47 14.66 9.29
CA ALA A 108 37.81 15.79 8.42
C ALA A 108 37.64 15.49 6.91
N ALA A 109 37.77 14.23 6.49
CA ALA A 109 37.54 13.85 5.10
C ALA A 109 36.06 13.90 4.66
N VAL A 110 35.10 13.78 5.60
CA VAL A 110 33.66 13.81 5.33
C VAL A 110 33.02 15.18 5.65
N SER A 111 33.81 16.14 6.12
CA SER A 111 33.48 17.57 6.32
C SER A 111 33.45 18.33 4.99
N ILE A 112 32.59 17.92 4.06
CA ILE A 112 32.46 18.52 2.74
C ILE A 112 31.57 19.77 2.82
N THR A 113 32.13 20.94 2.48
CA THR A 113 31.40 22.23 2.49
C THR A 113 31.03 22.73 1.09
N GLY A 114 31.60 22.13 0.04
CA GLY A 114 31.37 22.44 -1.37
C GLY A 114 30.54 21.38 -2.09
N ASP A 115 30.90 21.10 -3.33
CA ASP A 115 30.22 20.10 -4.17
C ASP A 115 30.27 18.70 -3.58
N LEU A 116 29.19 17.94 -3.77
CA LEU A 116 29.00 16.65 -3.09
C LEU A 116 28.21 15.67 -3.97
N ASP A 117 28.55 14.39 -3.87
CA ASP A 117 27.94 13.29 -4.63
C ASP A 117 27.69 12.09 -3.70
N VAL A 118 26.41 11.77 -3.50
CA VAL A 118 25.92 10.73 -2.58
C VAL A 118 25.27 9.63 -3.40
N ARG A 119 25.64 8.37 -3.12
CA ARG A 119 25.15 7.19 -3.84
C ARG A 119 24.76 6.09 -2.87
N LEU A 120 23.69 5.37 -3.19
CA LEU A 120 23.19 4.25 -2.39
C LEU A 120 22.65 3.15 -3.32
N ASP A 121 23.06 1.90 -3.11
CA ASP A 121 22.50 0.71 -3.77
C ASP A 121 21.69 -0.08 -2.75
N VAL A 122 20.38 -0.18 -2.98
CA VAL A 122 19.42 -0.66 -1.98
C VAL A 122 18.30 -1.48 -2.61
N THR A 123 17.83 -2.50 -1.90
CA THR A 123 16.56 -3.18 -2.12
C THR A 123 15.56 -2.68 -1.09
N LEU A 124 14.46 -2.06 -1.52
CA LEU A 124 13.43 -1.53 -0.63
C LEU A 124 12.16 -2.39 -0.66
N SER A 125 11.51 -2.51 0.51
CA SER A 125 10.17 -3.10 0.63
C SER A 125 9.07 -2.23 0.02
N SER A 126 9.32 -0.93 -0.20
CA SER A 126 8.47 -0.04 -0.97
C SER A 126 9.26 1.17 -1.47
N TRP A 127 9.12 1.48 -2.76
CA TRP A 127 9.64 2.70 -3.39
C TRP A 127 8.64 3.87 -3.33
N ARG A 128 7.60 3.74 -2.50
CA ARG A 128 6.50 4.71 -2.31
C ARG A 128 6.16 4.92 -0.82
N ALA A 129 7.10 4.58 0.05
CA ALA A 129 7.09 4.90 1.46
C ALA A 129 8.08 6.04 1.71
N GLU A 130 7.69 7.01 2.55
CA GLU A 130 8.61 8.05 2.97
C GLU A 130 9.67 7.45 3.90
N THR A 131 10.95 7.49 3.48
CA THR A 131 12.05 6.85 4.22
C THR A 131 13.34 7.64 4.09
N GLY A 132 14.07 7.76 5.21
CA GLY A 132 15.45 8.24 5.20
C GLY A 132 16.34 7.22 4.50
N LEU A 133 17.25 7.65 3.62
CA LEU A 133 18.15 6.75 2.91
C LEU A 133 19.57 6.81 3.50
N ALA A 134 20.15 8.00 3.52
CA ALA A 134 21.44 8.28 4.14
C ALA A 134 21.58 9.76 4.47
N GLY A 135 22.35 10.10 5.51
CA GLY A 135 22.53 11.49 5.90
C GLY A 135 23.66 11.72 6.88
N LYS A 136 24.07 12.99 7.00
CA LYS A 136 24.91 13.53 8.07
C LYS A 136 24.10 14.62 8.76
N TRP A 137 23.29 14.21 9.72
CA TRP A 137 22.21 15.07 10.23
C TRP A 137 21.90 14.82 11.70
N GLY A 138 21.96 15.87 12.52
CA GLY A 138 21.59 15.85 13.94
C GLY A 138 20.65 16.99 14.29
N THR A 139 19.36 16.69 14.43
CA THR A 139 18.32 17.71 14.73
C THR A 139 18.44 18.24 16.16
N ALA A 140 18.68 17.37 17.15
CA ALA A 140 18.72 17.75 18.57
C ALA A 140 19.91 18.64 18.93
N THR A 141 21.03 18.52 18.20
CA THR A 141 22.29 19.21 18.46
C THR A 141 22.57 20.36 17.50
N ASN A 142 21.63 20.69 16.60
CA ASN A 142 21.83 21.65 15.50
C ASN A 142 23.08 21.32 14.67
N GLN A 143 23.22 20.05 14.31
CA GLN A 143 24.31 19.48 13.53
C GLN A 143 23.77 18.96 12.19
N ARG A 144 23.06 19.83 11.46
CA ARG A 144 22.42 19.50 10.19
C ARG A 144 23.37 19.77 9.04
N SER A 145 23.76 18.78 8.24
CA SER A 145 24.62 18.97 7.05
C SER A 145 23.86 18.67 5.78
N TRP A 146 23.62 17.38 5.49
CA TRP A 146 22.89 16.93 4.30
C TRP A 146 22.13 15.64 4.59
N VAL A 147 21.08 15.39 3.81
CA VAL A 147 20.31 14.14 3.84
C VAL A 147 19.71 13.84 2.47
N LEU A 148 19.77 12.57 2.10
CA LEU A 148 19.05 12.01 0.96
C LEU A 148 17.93 11.11 1.50
N TYR A 149 16.72 11.33 1.03
CA TYR A 149 15.55 10.55 1.41
C TYR A 149 14.58 10.36 0.25
N LEU A 150 13.66 9.42 0.43
CA LEU A 150 12.58 9.13 -0.52
C LEU A 150 11.28 9.72 0.03
N ALA A 151 10.57 10.52 -0.75
CA ALA A 151 9.24 11.01 -0.41
C ALA A 151 8.16 9.95 -0.70
N GLN A 152 6.97 10.09 -0.11
CA GLN A 152 5.85 9.17 -0.36
C GLN A 152 5.46 9.07 -1.85
N SER A 153 5.67 10.14 -2.63
CA SER A 153 5.46 10.18 -4.09
C SER A 153 6.46 9.32 -4.88
N GLY A 154 7.51 8.78 -4.24
CA GLY A 154 8.62 8.11 -4.91
C GLY A 154 9.68 9.06 -5.46
N SER A 155 9.54 10.38 -5.25
CA SER A 155 10.59 11.34 -5.59
C SER A 155 11.76 11.21 -4.62
N LEU A 156 12.98 11.17 -5.14
CA LEU A 156 14.19 11.43 -4.34
C LEU A 156 14.20 12.89 -3.92
N VAL A 157 14.60 13.12 -2.67
CA VAL A 157 14.74 14.44 -2.09
C VAL A 157 16.11 14.57 -1.45
N PHE A 158 16.83 15.62 -1.84
CA PHE A 158 18.09 16.00 -1.23
C PHE A 158 17.86 17.28 -0.44
N ALA A 159 18.12 17.25 0.86
CA ALA A 159 18.07 18.45 1.70
C ALA A 159 19.46 18.73 2.26
N ARG A 160 19.76 20.02 2.44
CA ARG A 160 21.00 20.47 3.07
C ARG A 160 20.76 21.61 4.03
N SER A 161 21.70 21.88 4.92
CA SER A 161 21.73 23.09 5.74
C SER A 161 23.06 23.82 5.52
N PRO A 162 23.04 25.15 5.31
CA PRO A 162 24.27 25.94 5.20
C PRO A 162 24.86 26.34 6.56
N ASP A 163 24.10 26.26 7.66
CA ASP A 163 24.46 26.82 8.97
C ASP A 163 24.24 25.85 10.16
N GLY A 164 23.76 24.62 9.92
CA GLY A 164 23.48 23.62 10.96
C GLY A 164 22.14 23.80 11.69
N THR A 165 21.49 24.95 11.53
CA THR A 165 20.28 25.34 12.27
C THR A 165 19.04 25.50 11.37
N ALA A 166 19.22 26.03 10.17
CA ALA A 166 18.16 26.33 9.22
C ALA A 166 17.32 25.07 8.93
N GLY A 167 16.02 25.29 8.73
CA GLY A 167 15.05 24.26 8.32
C GLY A 167 15.41 23.61 6.98
N TRP A 168 14.54 22.78 6.42
CA TRP A 168 14.82 21.93 5.25
C TRP A 168 14.65 22.65 3.88
N PRO A 169 15.64 23.35 3.27
CA PRO A 169 15.59 23.63 1.85
C PRO A 169 15.84 22.30 1.13
N ALA A 170 14.75 21.65 0.74
CA ALA A 170 14.73 20.37 0.07
C ALA A 170 14.60 20.56 -1.45
N GLN A 171 15.42 19.83 -2.21
CA GLN A 171 15.36 19.78 -3.67
C GLN A 171 14.81 18.41 -4.05
N VAL A 172 13.73 18.42 -4.81
CA VAL A 172 12.96 17.23 -5.15
C VAL A 172 13.22 16.89 -6.61
N SER A 173 13.51 15.61 -6.88
CA SER A 173 13.56 15.10 -8.25
C SER A 173 12.25 15.39 -8.99
N THR A 174 12.36 15.81 -10.25
CA THR A 174 11.21 16.25 -11.06
C THR A 174 10.33 15.10 -11.54
N VAL A 175 10.80 13.85 -11.37
CA VAL A 175 10.07 12.61 -11.63
C VAL A 175 10.35 11.60 -10.52
N PRO A 176 9.40 10.71 -10.18
CA PRO A 176 9.63 9.67 -9.19
C PRO A 176 10.60 8.61 -9.72
N VAL A 177 11.25 7.88 -8.81
CA VAL A 177 12.08 6.73 -9.18
C VAL A 177 11.21 5.63 -9.82
N PRO A 178 11.71 4.97 -10.89
CA PRO A 178 11.06 3.79 -11.43
C PRO A 178 11.05 2.69 -10.37
N ILE A 179 9.95 1.94 -10.30
CA ILE A 179 9.84 0.81 -9.37
C ILE A 179 10.51 -0.41 -10.04
N PRO A 180 11.66 -0.89 -9.54
CA PRO A 180 12.33 -2.05 -10.11
C PRO A 180 11.53 -3.33 -9.81
N ALA A 181 11.40 -4.22 -10.79
CA ALA A 181 10.75 -5.52 -10.59
C ALA A 181 11.42 -6.37 -9.48
N SER A 182 12.73 -6.21 -9.28
CA SER A 182 13.48 -6.91 -8.23
C SER A 182 13.47 -6.22 -6.87
N GLY A 183 12.86 -5.03 -6.75
CA GLY A 183 12.97 -4.17 -5.58
C GLY A 183 14.34 -3.46 -5.42
N ARG A 184 15.39 -3.88 -6.14
CA ARG A 184 16.76 -3.31 -6.07
C ARG A 184 16.96 -2.18 -7.08
N LEU A 185 17.47 -1.03 -6.61
CA LEU A 185 17.90 0.09 -7.45
C LEU A 185 19.05 0.84 -6.75
N ALA A 186 19.99 1.35 -7.54
CA ALA A 186 20.94 2.33 -7.07
C ALA A 186 20.45 3.74 -7.36
N VAL A 187 20.54 4.62 -6.37
CA VAL A 187 20.12 6.02 -6.42
C VAL A 187 21.31 6.93 -6.12
N ARG A 188 21.31 8.12 -6.73
CA ARG A 188 22.38 9.11 -6.58
C ARG A 188 21.83 10.53 -6.59
N ALA A 189 22.41 11.39 -5.76
CA ALA A 189 22.18 12.82 -5.75
C ALA A 189 23.52 13.57 -5.80
N THR A 190 23.61 14.58 -6.67
CA THR A 190 24.76 15.48 -6.76
C THR A 190 24.33 16.90 -6.49
N ILE A 191 25.13 17.65 -5.77
CA ILE A 191 24.98 19.10 -5.60
C ILE A 191 26.23 19.81 -6.10
N ASP A 192 26.02 20.77 -6.99
CA ASP A 192 26.96 21.82 -7.38
C ASP A 192 26.56 23.08 -6.61
N VAL A 193 27.34 23.47 -5.60
CA VAL A 193 26.98 24.57 -4.70
C VAL A 193 27.11 25.94 -5.35
N ASN A 194 27.82 26.02 -6.48
CA ASN A 194 27.99 27.23 -7.27
C ASN A 194 28.13 26.87 -8.76
N ASN A 195 26.99 26.87 -9.45
CA ASN A 195 26.88 26.41 -10.84
C ASN A 195 27.45 27.38 -11.89
N GLY A 196 28.21 28.39 -11.48
CA GLY A 196 28.77 29.42 -12.36
C GLY A 196 27.73 30.39 -12.95
N ALA A 197 26.44 30.24 -12.61
CA ALA A 197 25.32 31.05 -13.07
C ALA A 197 24.58 31.73 -11.92
N SER A 198 25.32 32.12 -10.87
CA SER A 198 24.80 32.77 -9.66
C SER A 198 23.74 31.95 -8.90
N GLY A 199 23.84 30.61 -8.96
CA GLY A 199 22.95 29.68 -8.28
C GLY A 199 23.66 28.40 -7.85
N PHE A 200 22.90 27.43 -7.36
CA PHE A 200 23.34 26.06 -7.15
C PHE A 200 22.44 25.09 -7.93
N THR A 201 22.95 23.89 -8.22
CA THR A 201 22.24 22.87 -9.00
C THR A 201 22.24 21.53 -8.26
N VAL A 202 21.08 20.88 -8.16
CA VAL A 202 20.96 19.49 -7.70
C VAL A 202 20.50 18.61 -8.86
N ALA A 203 21.15 17.46 -9.05
CA ALA A 203 20.74 16.46 -10.04
C ALA A 203 20.63 15.07 -9.41
N PHE A 204 19.69 14.28 -9.90
CA PHE A 204 19.39 12.94 -9.39
C PHE A 204 19.63 11.90 -10.49
N TYR A 205 20.00 10.69 -10.09
CA TYR A 205 20.28 9.59 -11.02
C TYR A 205 19.82 8.26 -10.43
N THR A 206 19.55 7.31 -11.33
CA THR A 206 19.28 5.91 -10.99
C THR A 206 20.16 4.97 -11.82
N ALA A 207 20.45 3.79 -11.28
CA ALA A 207 21.14 2.71 -11.98
C ALA A 207 20.65 1.33 -11.47
N PRO A 208 20.84 0.24 -12.24
CA PRO A 208 20.51 -1.10 -11.74
C PRO A 208 21.29 -1.50 -10.48
N THR A 209 22.57 -1.10 -10.39
CA THR A 209 23.46 -1.31 -9.23
C THR A 209 24.47 -0.15 -9.14
N MET A 210 25.28 -0.13 -8.07
CA MET A 210 26.35 0.86 -7.89
C MET A 210 27.34 0.95 -9.07
N ALA A 211 27.48 -0.11 -9.87
CA ALA A 211 28.37 -0.16 -11.03
C ALA A 211 27.86 0.65 -12.23
N GLY A 212 26.60 1.08 -12.23
CA GLY A 212 25.98 1.76 -13.36
C GLY A 212 25.42 0.80 -14.42
N PRO A 213 25.14 1.29 -15.64
CA PRO A 213 25.25 2.69 -16.05
C PRO A 213 24.27 3.59 -15.29
N TRP A 214 24.68 4.84 -15.02
CA TRP A 214 23.84 5.84 -14.37
C TRP A 214 23.00 6.61 -15.40
N THR A 215 21.70 6.72 -15.14
CA THR A 215 20.76 7.50 -15.95
C THR A 215 20.23 8.65 -15.10
N GLN A 216 20.20 9.86 -15.65
CA GLN A 216 19.65 11.01 -14.94
C GLN A 216 18.13 10.84 -14.72
N LEU A 217 17.69 11.11 -13.50
CA LEU A 217 16.31 11.05 -13.07
C LEU A 217 15.66 12.43 -13.19
N GLY A 218 14.96 12.64 -14.29
CA GLY A 218 14.31 13.92 -14.59
C GLY A 218 15.29 15.07 -14.86
N ALA A 219 14.76 16.28 -14.89
CA ALA A 219 15.54 17.50 -15.06
C ALA A 219 16.29 17.91 -13.78
N SER A 220 17.44 18.57 -13.95
CA SER A 220 18.19 19.18 -12.84
C SER A 220 17.40 20.30 -12.16
N VAL A 221 17.52 20.38 -10.84
CA VAL A 221 16.87 21.41 -10.02
C VAL A 221 17.84 22.58 -9.84
N VAL A 222 17.54 23.72 -10.46
CA VAL A 222 18.38 24.93 -10.41
C VAL A 222 17.72 25.97 -9.51
N VAL A 223 18.48 26.53 -8.57
CA VAL A 223 18.00 27.52 -7.60
C VAL A 223 18.92 28.72 -7.60
N ALA A 224 18.34 29.93 -7.55
CA ALA A 224 19.09 31.18 -7.50
C ALA A 224 19.81 31.37 -6.15
N GLY A 225 20.98 32.01 -6.20
CA GLY A 225 21.89 32.19 -5.07
C GLY A 225 22.80 30.98 -4.88
N ALA A 226 24.11 31.21 -4.84
CA ALA A 226 25.07 30.16 -4.46
C ALA A 226 24.85 29.73 -3.01
N THR A 227 25.38 28.58 -2.63
CA THR A 227 25.16 27.99 -1.30
C THR A 227 26.41 27.30 -0.75
N SER A 228 26.27 26.67 0.41
CA SER A 228 27.28 25.84 1.05
C SER A 228 26.61 24.70 1.79
N ILE A 229 27.41 23.71 2.19
CA ILE A 229 27.02 22.63 3.08
C ILE A 229 27.70 22.87 4.44
N PHE A 230 26.94 22.74 5.52
CA PHE A 230 27.47 22.93 6.87
C PHE A 230 28.42 21.79 7.26
N ASP A 231 29.59 22.15 7.77
CA ASP A 231 30.52 21.20 8.38
C ASP A 231 29.99 20.79 9.76
N SER A 232 29.50 19.55 9.83
CA SER A 232 28.80 19.02 11.00
C SER A 232 29.64 17.97 11.73
N THR A 233 29.49 17.90 13.04
CA THR A 233 30.06 16.83 13.86
C THR A 233 29.15 15.59 13.99
N ALA A 234 27.97 15.58 13.35
CA ALA A 234 27.09 14.43 13.32
C ALA A 234 27.75 13.23 12.60
N PRO A 235 27.45 11.98 12.99
CA PRO A 235 27.89 10.82 12.22
C PRO A 235 27.24 10.78 10.83
N ILE A 236 27.83 10.02 9.91
CA ILE A 236 27.10 9.58 8.70
C ILE A 236 26.32 8.35 9.06
N GLU A 237 25.05 8.32 8.65
CA GLU A 237 24.14 7.21 8.89
C GLU A 237 23.56 6.69 7.57
N VAL A 238 23.45 5.37 7.45
CA VAL A 238 22.84 4.65 6.32
C VAL A 238 21.86 3.62 6.89
N GLY A 239 20.64 3.59 6.38
CA GLY A 239 19.54 2.79 6.92
C GLY A 239 18.48 3.66 7.57
N GLU A 240 18.84 4.49 8.53
CA GLU A 240 17.97 5.50 9.12
C GLU A 240 18.79 6.75 9.43
N VAL A 241 18.15 7.92 9.33
CA VAL A 241 18.76 9.22 9.63
C VAL A 241 18.02 9.82 10.82
N ASP A 242 18.72 9.91 11.95
CA ASP A 242 18.11 10.00 13.28
C ASP A 242 17.14 11.18 13.44
N GLY A 243 15.90 10.85 13.81
CA GLY A 243 14.87 11.81 14.22
C GLY A 243 14.41 12.77 13.11
N LEU A 244 14.69 12.44 11.85
CA LEU A 244 14.32 13.28 10.71
C LEU A 244 12.97 12.87 10.10
N LEU A 245 12.79 11.58 9.87
CA LEU A 245 11.68 11.01 9.10
C LEU A 245 10.97 9.93 9.93
N PRO A 246 9.69 9.64 9.64
CA PRO A 246 8.92 8.69 10.42
C PRO A 246 9.43 7.24 10.33
N LEU A 247 10.14 6.89 9.25
CA LEU A 247 10.64 5.54 8.99
C LEU A 247 12.07 5.55 8.41
N GLY A 248 12.84 4.52 8.77
CA GLY A 248 14.07 4.14 8.07
C GLY A 248 13.83 3.12 6.96
N ILE A 249 14.91 2.79 6.24
CA ILE A 249 14.95 1.75 5.21
C ILE A 249 14.48 0.43 5.80
N ALA A 250 13.40 -0.11 5.25
CA ALA A 250 13.03 -1.51 5.41
C ALA A 250 13.43 -2.29 4.14
N GLY A 251 14.45 -3.14 4.25
CA GLY A 251 15.01 -3.92 3.15
C GLY A 251 16.50 -4.21 3.31
N ARG A 252 17.27 -4.11 2.21
CA ARG A 252 18.71 -4.42 2.19
C ARG A 252 19.54 -3.31 1.58
N VAL A 253 20.61 -2.89 2.26
CA VAL A 253 21.61 -1.99 1.70
C VAL A 253 22.80 -2.81 1.20
N HIS A 254 23.13 -2.64 -0.09
CA HIS A 254 24.24 -3.34 -0.74
C HIS A 254 25.53 -2.52 -0.64
N ALA A 255 25.46 -1.22 -0.91
CA ALA A 255 26.62 -0.32 -0.84
C ALA A 255 26.20 1.14 -0.68
N PHE A 256 27.08 1.97 -0.10
CA PHE A 256 26.96 3.42 -0.02
C PHE A 256 28.26 4.09 -0.47
N GLN A 257 28.18 5.28 -1.07
CA GLN A 257 29.34 6.12 -1.38
C GLN A 257 29.04 7.60 -1.10
N LEU A 258 29.97 8.26 -0.41
CA LEU A 258 30.06 9.71 -0.30
C LEU A 258 31.34 10.18 -0.99
N LEU A 259 31.23 11.05 -1.97
CA LEU A 259 32.34 11.61 -2.73
C LEU A 259 32.49 13.10 -2.43
N ASN A 260 33.74 13.55 -2.33
CA ASN A 260 34.08 14.97 -2.21
C ASN A 260 34.20 15.58 -3.61
N GLY A 261 33.20 16.37 -4.01
CA GLY A 261 33.00 16.83 -5.39
C GLY A 261 32.19 15.87 -6.26
N ILE A 262 31.60 16.40 -7.34
CA ILE A 262 30.81 15.62 -8.31
C ILE A 262 31.73 14.67 -9.05
N ALA A 263 31.48 13.36 -8.90
CA ALA A 263 32.38 12.31 -9.39
C ALA A 263 33.84 12.45 -8.91
N GLY A 264 34.04 13.07 -7.74
CA GLY A 264 35.34 13.20 -7.08
C GLY A 264 35.78 11.93 -6.34
N PRO A 265 36.85 12.00 -5.53
CA PRO A 265 37.29 10.87 -4.72
C PRO A 265 36.26 10.48 -3.65
N ALA A 266 36.07 9.17 -3.46
CA ALA A 266 35.22 8.65 -2.39
C ALA A 266 35.90 8.85 -1.03
N VAL A 267 35.19 9.48 -0.10
CA VAL A 267 35.66 9.78 1.26
C VAL A 267 35.00 8.89 2.32
N ALA A 268 33.90 8.22 1.97
CA ALA A 268 33.33 7.07 2.67
C ALA A 268 32.66 6.16 1.64
N ASN A 269 32.85 4.84 1.75
CA ASN A 269 32.44 3.88 0.73
C ASN A 269 32.25 2.44 1.25
N PRO A 270 31.40 2.20 2.26
CA PRO A 270 31.12 0.86 2.72
C PRO A 270 30.47 0.03 1.61
N ASP A 271 31.08 -1.12 1.32
CA ASP A 271 30.51 -2.18 0.50
C ASP A 271 30.11 -3.34 1.40
N PHE A 272 28.81 -3.45 1.67
CA PHE A 272 28.27 -4.49 2.55
C PHE A 272 28.30 -5.87 1.89
N THR A 273 28.35 -5.92 0.55
CA THR A 273 28.41 -7.18 -0.19
C THR A 273 29.75 -7.90 -0.05
N ALA A 274 30.80 -7.15 0.26
CA ALA A 274 32.16 -7.66 0.47
C ALA A 274 32.43 -8.04 1.94
N GLN A 275 31.52 -7.76 2.87
CA GLN A 275 31.75 -7.99 4.30
C GLN A 275 31.44 -9.43 4.72
N THR A 276 32.03 -9.88 5.83
CA THR A 276 31.70 -11.16 6.45
C THR A 276 30.34 -11.06 7.17
N PRO A 277 29.39 -12.00 6.93
CA PRO A 277 28.13 -12.04 7.68
C PRO A 277 28.35 -12.04 9.21
N GLY A 278 27.56 -11.25 9.93
CA GLY A 278 27.66 -11.05 11.37
C GLY A 278 28.71 -10.01 11.82
N ALA A 279 29.44 -9.37 10.90
CA ALA A 279 30.37 -8.30 11.26
C ALA A 279 29.61 -7.09 11.84
N ALA A 280 29.89 -6.76 13.11
CA ALA A 280 29.30 -5.59 13.78
C ALA A 280 30.09 -4.29 13.53
N SER A 281 31.33 -4.39 13.03
CA SER A 281 32.16 -3.25 12.65
C SER A 281 33.21 -3.64 11.62
N PHE A 282 33.53 -2.74 10.70
CA PHE A 282 34.55 -2.92 9.65
C PHE A 282 35.06 -1.56 9.16
N ALA A 283 36.22 -1.52 8.50
CA ALA A 283 36.71 -0.32 7.83
C ALA A 283 36.35 -0.37 6.34
N ASP A 284 35.86 0.74 5.79
CA ASP A 284 35.67 0.87 4.35
C ASP A 284 36.99 1.13 3.60
N ALA A 285 36.94 1.13 2.26
CA ALA A 285 38.14 1.34 1.44
C ALA A 285 38.70 2.77 1.51
N ALA A 286 37.93 3.74 2.02
CA ALA A 286 38.38 5.10 2.32
C ALA A 286 38.96 5.23 3.75
N GLY A 287 38.98 4.15 4.54
CA GLY A 287 39.54 4.09 5.88
C GLY A 287 38.59 4.60 6.98
N ARG A 288 37.28 4.58 6.76
CA ARG A 288 36.26 4.95 7.77
C ARG A 288 35.75 3.71 8.49
N THR A 289 35.70 3.78 9.81
CA THR A 289 35.17 2.68 10.63
C THR A 289 33.66 2.77 10.69
N TRP A 290 33.00 1.78 10.10
CA TRP A 290 31.56 1.60 10.15
C TRP A 290 31.18 0.69 11.31
N THR A 291 30.07 1.01 11.97
CA THR A 291 29.46 0.24 13.07
C THR A 291 28.02 -0.08 12.70
N VAL A 292 27.64 -1.35 12.84
CA VAL A 292 26.28 -1.84 12.58
C VAL A 292 25.52 -1.89 13.89
N SER A 293 24.37 -1.21 13.95
CA SER A 293 23.53 -1.11 15.14
C SER A 293 22.35 -2.07 15.04
N ALA A 294 22.20 -2.94 16.03
CA ALA A 294 21.06 -3.85 16.11
C ALA A 294 19.73 -3.05 16.11
N PRO A 295 18.68 -3.55 15.43
CA PRO A 295 18.54 -4.90 14.87
C PRO A 295 19.14 -5.12 13.47
N ALA A 296 19.86 -4.14 12.89
CA ALA A 296 20.53 -4.34 11.61
C ALA A 296 21.62 -5.42 11.70
N GLU A 297 21.80 -6.19 10.63
CA GLU A 297 22.79 -7.26 10.56
C GLU A 297 23.34 -7.37 9.13
N ILE A 298 24.66 -7.52 8.98
CA ILE A 298 25.25 -7.94 7.72
C ILE A 298 24.99 -9.43 7.56
N THR A 299 24.20 -9.83 6.56
CA THR A 299 23.76 -11.21 6.41
C THR A 299 23.61 -11.61 4.96
N ASN A 300 23.77 -12.90 4.70
CA ASN A 300 23.52 -13.56 3.42
C ASN A 300 22.43 -14.62 3.53
N ARG A 301 21.63 -14.55 4.61
CA ARG A 301 20.48 -15.42 4.80
C ARG A 301 19.29 -14.90 4.01
N ILE A 302 18.51 -15.80 3.43
CA ILE A 302 17.26 -15.50 2.72
C ILE A 302 16.14 -15.86 3.68
N ALA A 303 15.34 -14.88 4.10
CA ALA A 303 14.12 -15.15 4.87
C ALA A 303 13.18 -16.02 4.05
N ARG A 304 12.52 -17.00 4.66
CA ARG A 304 11.54 -17.90 4.02
C ARG A 304 10.16 -17.80 4.66
N TYR A 305 10.11 -17.49 5.95
CA TYR A 305 8.87 -17.36 6.70
C TYR A 305 9.04 -16.52 7.97
N ALA A 306 8.02 -15.74 8.31
CA ALA A 306 7.84 -15.09 9.59
C ALA A 306 6.38 -15.29 10.04
N GLY A 307 6.18 -15.82 11.24
CA GLY A 307 4.86 -16.20 11.74
C GLY A 307 4.81 -16.26 13.26
N GLU A 308 3.71 -16.78 13.79
CA GLU A 308 3.43 -16.87 15.21
C GLU A 308 2.93 -18.27 15.58
N ILE A 309 3.57 -18.88 16.58
CA ILE A 309 3.16 -20.18 17.12
C ILE A 309 2.02 -19.96 18.10
N SER A 310 0.84 -20.53 17.80
CA SER A 310 -0.36 -20.37 18.62
C SER A 310 -0.55 -21.49 19.65
N GLU A 311 0.05 -22.64 19.42
CA GLU A 311 -0.04 -23.84 20.25
C GLU A 311 1.29 -24.60 20.32
N TRP A 312 1.56 -25.22 21.47
CA TRP A 312 2.78 -25.99 21.75
C TRP A 312 2.41 -27.44 22.13
N PRO A 313 1.93 -28.27 21.19
CA PRO A 313 1.45 -29.61 21.51
C PRO A 313 2.63 -30.58 21.71
N SER A 314 2.76 -31.13 22.91
CA SER A 314 3.81 -32.11 23.23
C SER A 314 3.35 -33.54 22.95
N SER A 315 4.20 -34.33 22.30
CA SER A 315 4.03 -35.77 22.07
C SER A 315 5.26 -36.54 22.54
N TRP A 316 5.08 -37.76 23.06
CA TRP A 316 6.20 -38.61 23.48
C TRP A 316 5.91 -40.10 23.32
N ASP A 317 6.97 -40.89 23.17
CA ASP A 317 6.92 -42.35 23.30
C ASP A 317 6.79 -42.77 24.78
N LEU A 318 6.20 -43.94 25.06
CA LEU A 318 5.98 -44.39 26.46
C LEU A 318 7.29 -44.58 27.27
N THR A 319 8.42 -44.68 26.58
CA THR A 319 9.77 -44.75 27.18
C THR A 319 10.32 -43.37 27.55
N GLY A 320 9.73 -42.27 27.06
CA GLY A 320 10.15 -40.89 27.35
C GLY A 320 11.49 -40.51 26.70
N THR A 321 11.91 -41.27 25.69
CA THR A 321 13.18 -41.13 24.98
C THR A 321 13.07 -40.27 23.73
N ASP A 322 11.92 -40.27 23.06
CA ASP A 322 11.60 -39.35 21.98
C ASP A 322 10.45 -38.46 22.43
N VAL A 323 10.80 -37.22 22.81
CA VAL A 323 9.85 -36.19 23.23
C VAL A 323 9.94 -35.06 22.22
N GLU A 324 8.81 -34.71 21.63
CA GLU A 324 8.71 -33.74 20.54
C GLU A 324 7.59 -32.73 20.80
N VAL A 325 7.74 -31.53 20.22
CA VAL A 325 6.67 -30.57 20.03
C VAL A 325 6.55 -30.27 18.53
N SER A 326 5.45 -30.67 17.92
CA SER A 326 5.15 -30.39 16.51
C SER A 326 4.29 -29.13 16.43
N VAL A 327 4.86 -28.03 15.96
CA VAL A 327 4.17 -26.73 15.96
C VAL A 327 3.66 -26.37 14.57
N GLU A 328 2.50 -25.73 14.53
CA GLU A 328 2.04 -24.93 13.41
C GLU A 328 2.16 -23.45 13.78
N ALA A 329 2.94 -22.72 13.00
CA ALA A 329 2.99 -21.27 13.05
C ALA A 329 2.12 -20.70 11.93
N ALA A 330 1.37 -19.67 12.22
CA ALA A 330 0.56 -18.95 11.24
C ALA A 330 1.03 -17.51 11.09
N GLY A 331 0.85 -16.92 9.92
CA GLY A 331 1.14 -15.51 9.73
C GLY A 331 0.17 -14.58 10.47
N ILE A 332 0.43 -13.28 10.34
CA ILE A 332 -0.25 -12.21 11.08
C ILE A 332 -1.76 -12.14 10.83
N VAL A 333 -2.24 -12.51 9.63
CA VAL A 333 -3.66 -12.49 9.24
C VAL A 333 -4.50 -13.35 10.18
N ARG A 334 -3.98 -14.49 10.65
CA ARG A 334 -4.70 -15.33 11.62
C ARG A 334 -5.06 -14.52 12.86
N ARG A 335 -4.10 -13.79 13.44
CA ARG A 335 -4.34 -12.96 14.64
C ARG A 335 -5.26 -11.79 14.34
N LEU A 336 -5.02 -11.09 13.23
CA LEU A 336 -5.84 -9.96 12.81
C LEU A 336 -7.31 -10.36 12.58
N SER A 337 -7.56 -11.62 12.25
CA SER A 337 -8.91 -12.16 12.04
C SER A 337 -9.58 -12.70 13.32
N GLN A 338 -8.88 -12.83 14.45
CA GLN A 338 -9.49 -13.33 15.71
C GLN A 338 -10.23 -12.24 16.51
N GLY A 339 -10.04 -10.96 16.17
CA GLY A 339 -10.73 -9.82 16.79
C GLY A 339 -11.48 -9.01 15.74
N VAL A 340 -12.76 -9.34 15.51
CA VAL A 340 -13.60 -8.77 14.43
C VAL A 340 -14.39 -7.54 14.85
N SER A 341 -13.90 -6.79 15.84
CA SER A 341 -14.52 -5.50 16.17
C SER A 341 -14.30 -4.53 15.03
N PRO A 342 -15.34 -3.85 14.53
CA PRO A 342 -15.18 -2.78 13.56
C PRO A 342 -14.23 -1.71 14.09
N LEU A 343 -13.41 -1.15 13.21
CA LEU A 343 -12.68 0.06 13.54
C LEU A 343 -13.68 1.19 13.84
N GLU A 344 -13.30 2.11 14.72
CA GLU A 344 -14.05 3.35 14.92
C GLU A 344 -14.20 4.11 13.58
N SER A 345 -15.19 5.00 13.48
CA SER A 345 -15.41 5.77 12.24
C SER A 345 -14.19 6.60 11.83
N ALA A 346 -14.09 6.91 10.53
CA ALA A 346 -12.94 7.60 9.96
C ALA A 346 -12.62 8.92 10.70
N LEU A 347 -13.65 9.72 10.98
CA LEU A 347 -13.46 10.99 11.70
C LEU A 347 -13.12 10.77 13.18
N ARG A 348 -13.73 9.78 13.84
CA ARG A 348 -13.43 9.48 15.24
C ARG A 348 -11.98 9.07 15.42
N ARG A 349 -11.48 8.18 14.56
CA ARG A 349 -10.08 7.74 14.53
C ARG A 349 -9.12 8.90 14.30
N ALA A 350 -9.47 9.81 13.39
CA ALA A 350 -8.65 10.97 13.07
C ALA A 350 -8.59 11.97 14.24
N ILE A 351 -9.72 12.22 14.90
CA ILE A 351 -9.78 13.12 16.06
C ILE A 351 -8.93 12.57 17.21
N THR A 352 -9.09 11.30 17.57
CA THR A 352 -8.38 10.70 18.71
C THR A 352 -6.88 10.55 18.48
N ARG A 353 -6.43 10.31 17.24
CA ARG A 353 -5.01 10.11 16.90
C ARG A 353 -4.26 11.38 16.52
N SER A 354 -4.90 12.33 15.83
CA SER A 354 -4.21 13.43 15.15
C SER A 354 -4.54 14.82 15.69
N THR A 355 -5.62 14.97 16.48
CA THR A 355 -5.98 16.28 17.03
C THR A 355 -5.20 16.55 18.30
N THR A 356 -4.31 17.54 18.26
CA THR A 356 -3.58 18.02 19.45
C THR A 356 -4.44 18.98 20.27
N ASN A 357 -4.07 19.21 21.53
CA ASN A 357 -4.75 20.16 22.43
C ASN A 357 -6.25 19.87 22.66
N LEU A 358 -6.67 18.61 22.47
CA LEU A 358 -8.04 18.14 22.67
C LEU A 358 -8.33 18.02 24.18
N VAL A 359 -9.36 18.73 24.64
CA VAL A 359 -9.77 18.83 26.05
C VAL A 359 -11.02 17.99 26.34
N ALA A 360 -11.98 18.01 25.43
CA ALA A 360 -13.20 17.20 25.52
C ALA A 360 -13.60 16.74 24.11
N TYR A 361 -14.20 15.56 24.04
CA TYR A 361 -14.66 14.98 22.78
C TYR A 361 -15.86 14.05 23.00
N TRP A 362 -16.88 14.24 22.19
CA TRP A 362 -18.10 13.43 22.13
C TRP A 362 -18.39 13.05 20.67
N PRO A 363 -18.15 11.79 20.27
CA PRO A 363 -18.45 11.31 18.92
C PRO A 363 -19.93 11.42 18.58
N CYS A 364 -20.80 11.16 19.56
CA CYS A 364 -22.25 11.02 19.38
C CYS A 364 -22.61 9.90 18.38
N GLU A 365 -21.92 8.77 18.49
CA GLU A 365 -22.08 7.57 17.63
C GLU A 365 -22.70 6.40 18.41
N ASP A 366 -23.31 6.70 19.56
CA ASP A 366 -23.89 5.72 20.47
C ASP A 366 -25.14 5.06 19.89
N GLY A 367 -25.43 3.82 20.32
CA GLY A 367 -26.56 3.05 19.83
C GLY A 367 -27.93 3.67 20.13
N ASP A 368 -28.97 3.18 19.46
CA ASP A 368 -30.35 3.66 19.54
C ASP A 368 -30.96 3.61 20.96
N GLN A 369 -30.45 2.73 21.83
CA GLN A 369 -30.88 2.57 23.22
C GLN A 369 -30.00 3.33 24.24
N ALA A 370 -29.05 4.16 23.81
CA ALA A 370 -28.18 4.87 24.74
C ALA A 370 -28.96 5.92 25.56
N THR A 371 -28.62 6.05 26.85
CA THR A 371 -29.24 7.04 27.76
C THR A 371 -28.41 8.31 27.93
N GLU A 372 -27.17 8.30 27.42
CA GLU A 372 -26.22 9.42 27.38
C GLU A 372 -25.25 9.18 26.22
N LEU A 373 -24.59 10.23 25.73
CA LEU A 373 -23.60 10.10 24.63
C LEU A 373 -22.20 10.04 25.23
N ALA A 374 -21.49 8.94 25.01
CA ALA A 374 -20.21 8.68 25.67
C ALA A 374 -19.13 9.68 25.25
N SER A 375 -18.16 9.91 26.14
CA SER A 375 -16.95 10.63 25.75
C SER A 375 -16.05 9.74 24.89
N GLY A 376 -15.48 10.34 23.84
CA GLY A 376 -14.43 9.70 23.04
C GLY A 376 -13.04 9.77 23.68
N LEU A 377 -12.90 10.34 24.88
CA LEU A 377 -11.65 10.39 25.64
C LEU A 377 -11.72 9.45 26.85
N VAL A 378 -10.60 8.81 27.15
CA VAL A 378 -10.46 7.98 28.36
C VAL A 378 -10.68 8.85 29.61
N GLY A 379 -11.65 8.47 30.45
CA GLY A 379 -12.01 9.20 31.66
C GLY A 379 -12.82 10.49 31.42
N GLY A 380 -13.23 10.77 30.18
CA GLY A 380 -14.08 11.91 29.86
C GLY A 380 -15.52 11.76 30.36
N SER A 381 -16.18 12.87 30.68
CA SER A 381 -17.60 12.87 31.06
C SER A 381 -18.51 12.80 29.83
N PRO A 382 -19.64 12.08 29.86
CA PRO A 382 -20.58 11.98 28.73
C PRO A 382 -21.38 13.28 28.51
N LEU A 383 -22.01 13.43 27.34
CA LEU A 383 -23.12 14.39 27.16
C LEU A 383 -24.37 13.80 27.79
N ARG A 384 -24.95 14.52 28.75
CA ARG A 384 -26.25 14.17 29.33
C ARG A 384 -27.36 14.61 28.40
N ILE A 385 -28.27 13.68 28.09
CA ILE A 385 -29.46 13.92 27.27
C ILE A 385 -30.62 14.35 28.18
N VAL A 386 -31.34 15.40 27.76
CA VAL A 386 -32.65 15.79 28.29
C VAL A 386 -33.64 15.81 27.13
N GLY A 387 -34.69 14.99 27.21
CA GLY A 387 -35.63 14.74 26.09
C GLY A 387 -35.36 13.39 25.42
N THR A 388 -35.92 13.20 24.22
CA THR A 388 -35.88 11.93 23.47
C THR A 388 -35.37 12.17 22.05
N PRO A 389 -34.04 12.30 21.85
CA PRO A 389 -33.47 12.35 20.50
C PRO A 389 -33.70 11.03 19.77
N ASP A 390 -33.73 11.08 18.44
CA ASP A 390 -33.64 9.88 17.61
C ASP A 390 -32.16 9.52 17.44
N LEU A 391 -31.63 8.69 18.35
CA LEU A 391 -30.25 8.23 18.33
C LEU A 391 -29.97 7.29 17.15
N ALA A 392 -28.70 7.22 16.72
CA ALA A 392 -28.22 6.35 15.64
C ALA A 392 -29.05 6.39 14.33
N SER A 393 -29.64 7.55 13.99
CA SER A 393 -30.64 7.67 12.92
C SER A 393 -30.11 8.36 11.66
N PHE A 394 -29.22 9.35 11.78
CA PHE A 394 -28.72 10.14 10.66
C PHE A 394 -27.44 9.55 10.08
N THR A 395 -27.53 8.98 8.87
CA THR A 395 -26.42 8.31 8.18
C THR A 395 -25.75 9.18 7.10
N GLY A 396 -26.04 10.48 7.05
CA GLY A 396 -25.59 11.35 5.96
C GLY A 396 -24.07 11.56 5.91
N PHE A 397 -23.39 11.51 7.04
CA PHE A 397 -21.93 11.69 7.10
C PHE A 397 -21.19 10.38 6.88
N ALA A 398 -20.58 10.21 5.71
CA ALA A 398 -19.83 9.00 5.37
C ALA A 398 -18.60 8.76 6.28
N ALA A 399 -18.09 9.80 6.94
CA ALA A 399 -16.96 9.74 7.86
C ALA A 399 -17.32 9.28 9.29
N SER A 400 -18.61 9.11 9.58
CA SER A 400 -19.16 8.89 10.91
C SER A 400 -20.03 7.63 10.93
N ALA A 401 -20.12 6.97 12.08
CA ALA A 401 -21.26 6.10 12.34
C ALA A 401 -22.55 6.95 12.47
N PRO A 402 -23.76 6.35 12.41
CA PRO A 402 -25.01 7.10 12.44
C PRO A 402 -25.10 8.06 13.63
N LEU A 403 -25.43 9.32 13.36
CA LEU A 403 -25.53 10.39 14.36
C LEU A 403 -26.97 10.55 14.87
N PRO A 404 -27.16 11.14 16.06
CA PRO A 404 -28.48 11.50 16.57
C PRO A 404 -29.11 12.69 15.84
N LEU A 405 -30.43 12.62 15.63
CA LEU A 405 -31.27 13.78 15.35
C LEU A 405 -31.78 14.36 16.67
N LEU A 406 -31.78 15.70 16.78
CA LEU A 406 -32.06 16.38 18.04
C LEU A 406 -33.48 16.15 18.57
N LYS A 407 -34.51 16.12 17.72
CA LYS A 407 -35.92 15.87 18.09
C LYS A 407 -36.40 16.65 19.33
N GLY A 408 -36.00 17.91 19.42
CA GLY A 408 -36.34 18.82 20.52
C GLY A 408 -35.58 18.58 21.83
N SER A 409 -34.61 17.66 21.86
CA SER A 409 -33.79 17.37 23.04
C SER A 409 -32.66 18.39 23.26
N GLU A 410 -32.16 18.47 24.48
CA GLU A 410 -30.94 19.21 24.87
C GLU A 410 -29.85 18.22 25.28
N TRP A 411 -28.60 18.44 24.84
CA TRP A 411 -27.45 17.66 25.28
C TRP A 411 -26.41 18.54 25.97
N SER A 412 -25.88 18.08 27.10
CA SER A 412 -24.98 18.89 27.91
C SER A 412 -23.75 18.13 28.40
N GLY A 413 -22.56 18.64 28.09
CA GLY A 413 -21.28 18.08 28.51
C GLY A 413 -20.46 19.04 29.37
N THR A 414 -19.93 18.52 30.47
CA THR A 414 -18.93 19.24 31.29
C THR A 414 -17.57 19.13 30.62
N VAL A 415 -16.89 20.26 30.47
CA VAL A 415 -15.50 20.31 29.99
C VAL A 415 -14.57 20.19 31.20
N PRO A 416 -13.64 19.21 31.23
CA PRO A 416 -12.65 19.11 32.30
C PRO A 416 -11.83 20.39 32.46
N SER A 417 -11.27 20.64 33.64
CA SER A 417 -10.36 21.78 33.82
C SER A 417 -9.05 21.55 33.08
N TYR A 418 -8.53 22.58 32.41
CA TYR A 418 -7.26 22.57 31.65
C TYR A 418 -6.56 23.93 31.82
N PRO A 419 -5.23 24.07 31.64
CA PRO A 419 -4.56 25.37 31.78
C PRO A 419 -5.24 26.47 30.95
N VAL A 420 -5.41 27.67 31.53
CA VAL A 420 -5.97 28.81 30.79
C VAL A 420 -5.04 29.13 29.62
N SER A 421 -5.60 29.13 28.40
CA SER A 421 -4.92 29.52 27.18
C SER A 421 -5.53 30.82 26.62
N GLN A 422 -4.92 31.36 25.57
CA GLN A 422 -5.49 32.50 24.83
C GLN A 422 -6.60 32.07 23.86
N ALA A 423 -7.01 30.80 23.85
CA ALA A 423 -7.87 30.25 22.81
C ALA A 423 -8.83 29.16 23.32
N VAL A 424 -10.06 29.17 22.81
CA VAL A 424 -11.02 28.07 22.97
C VAL A 424 -11.62 27.80 21.61
N GLN A 425 -11.54 26.56 21.14
CA GLN A 425 -12.20 26.15 19.91
C GLN A 425 -13.19 25.03 20.23
N THR A 426 -14.43 25.17 19.75
CA THR A 426 -15.45 24.12 19.83
C THR A 426 -15.85 23.75 18.40
N ARG A 427 -15.79 22.48 18.03
CA ARG A 427 -16.11 22.02 16.67
C ARG A 427 -17.15 20.91 16.70
N TRP A 428 -17.91 20.77 15.62
CA TRP A 428 -18.92 19.72 15.47
C TRP A 428 -19.27 19.48 14.00
N LEU A 429 -19.83 18.33 13.70
CA LEU A 429 -20.55 18.08 12.45
C LEU A 429 -21.97 18.63 12.56
N LEU A 430 -22.47 19.23 11.48
CA LEU A 430 -23.78 19.87 11.41
C LEU A 430 -24.47 19.48 10.10
N ALA A 431 -25.65 18.88 10.20
CA ALA A 431 -26.57 18.70 9.08
C ALA A 431 -27.94 19.30 9.42
N VAL A 432 -28.35 20.30 8.64
CA VAL A 432 -29.67 20.92 8.73
C VAL A 432 -30.49 20.45 7.53
N PRO A 433 -31.77 20.06 7.69
CA PRO A 433 -32.63 19.67 6.58
C PRO A 433 -32.69 20.73 5.48
N ALA A 434 -32.93 20.32 4.23
CA ALA A 434 -33.05 21.24 3.11
C ALA A 434 -34.19 22.27 3.31
N ALA A 435 -35.25 21.87 4.01
CA ALA A 435 -36.36 22.76 4.38
C ALA A 435 -35.97 23.83 5.43
N GLY A 436 -34.85 23.66 6.13
CA GLY A 436 -34.46 24.49 7.27
C GLY A 436 -35.23 24.15 8.55
N VAL A 437 -34.93 24.91 9.61
CA VAL A 437 -35.60 24.82 10.92
C VAL A 437 -36.00 26.22 11.42
N GLY A 438 -36.62 26.32 12.60
CA GLY A 438 -36.88 27.60 13.25
C GLY A 438 -35.61 28.25 13.81
N ASN A 439 -35.65 29.55 14.08
CA ASN A 439 -34.52 30.27 14.70
C ASN A 439 -34.24 29.71 16.09
N GLN A 440 -33.02 29.22 16.32
CA GLN A 440 -32.65 28.63 17.60
C GLN A 440 -31.14 28.55 17.79
N THR A 441 -30.69 28.44 19.04
CA THR A 441 -29.27 28.21 19.36
C THR A 441 -28.88 26.76 19.08
N LEU A 442 -27.89 26.56 18.22
CA LEU A 442 -27.34 25.23 17.91
C LEU A 442 -26.43 24.75 19.04
N ILE A 443 -25.48 25.59 19.42
CA ILE A 443 -24.49 25.30 20.46
C ILE A 443 -24.27 26.51 21.34
N ARG A 444 -24.17 26.27 22.64
CA ARG A 444 -23.77 27.22 23.67
C ARG A 444 -22.51 26.74 24.38
N VAL A 445 -21.50 27.59 24.42
CA VAL A 445 -20.26 27.35 25.18
C VAL A 445 -20.23 28.30 26.38
N ARG A 446 -20.00 27.75 27.57
CA ARG A 446 -19.75 28.54 28.79
C ARG A 446 -18.27 28.60 29.09
N THR A 447 -17.75 29.79 29.37
CA THR A 447 -16.35 29.99 29.78
C THR A 447 -16.26 30.56 31.19
N SER A 448 -15.07 30.49 31.80
CA SER A 448 -14.80 31.12 33.11
C SER A 448 -14.36 32.59 33.04
N GLY A 449 -14.29 33.17 31.84
CA GLY A 449 -13.90 34.56 31.61
C GLY A 449 -15.07 35.53 31.76
N SER A 450 -14.83 36.81 31.47
CA SER A 450 -15.89 37.84 31.44
C SER A 450 -16.71 37.84 30.15
N ALA A 451 -16.23 37.17 29.09
CA ALA A 451 -17.05 36.69 27.96
C ALA A 451 -17.57 35.28 28.30
N ASN A 452 -18.59 35.20 29.15
CA ASN A 452 -18.90 33.98 29.89
C ASN A 452 -19.79 32.98 29.11
N ILE A 453 -20.58 33.45 28.14
CA ILE A 453 -21.49 32.61 27.35
C ILE A 453 -21.37 33.01 25.88
N ILE A 454 -21.19 32.02 25.00
CA ILE A 454 -21.11 32.23 23.56
C ILE A 454 -22.13 31.31 22.87
N HIS A 455 -22.95 31.89 22.00
CA HIS A 455 -23.95 31.18 21.21
C HIS A 455 -23.56 31.13 19.74
N ALA A 456 -23.74 29.97 19.12
CA ALA A 456 -23.86 29.83 17.68
C ALA A 456 -25.34 29.56 17.36
N ASP A 457 -26.00 30.52 16.71
CA ASP A 457 -27.43 30.44 16.42
C ASP A 457 -27.69 30.16 14.95
N TYR A 458 -28.71 29.34 14.70
CA TYR A 458 -29.35 29.18 13.41
C TYR A 458 -30.42 30.25 13.19
N GLY A 459 -30.50 30.77 11.97
CA GLY A 459 -31.56 31.65 11.50
C GLY A 459 -32.23 31.08 10.25
N THR A 460 -33.52 31.39 10.12
CA THR A 460 -34.39 31.01 9.00
C THR A 460 -33.68 31.27 7.65
N GLY A 461 -33.82 30.32 6.71
CA GLY A 461 -33.16 30.40 5.40
C GLY A 461 -31.69 29.94 5.41
N GLY A 462 -31.23 29.28 6.47
CA GLY A 462 -29.88 28.73 6.53
C GLY A 462 -28.81 29.78 6.86
N THR A 463 -29.18 30.82 7.59
CA THR A 463 -28.24 31.82 8.11
C THR A 463 -27.67 31.38 9.45
N LEU A 464 -26.48 31.84 9.82
CA LEU A 464 -25.91 31.64 11.15
C LEU A 464 -25.44 32.96 11.74
N ARG A 465 -25.39 33.04 13.07
CA ARG A 465 -24.73 34.14 13.79
C ARG A 465 -23.95 33.63 15.00
N VAL A 466 -23.01 34.44 15.46
CA VAL A 466 -22.34 34.28 16.75
C VAL A 466 -22.66 35.46 17.66
N GLN A 467 -22.96 35.15 18.92
CA GLN A 467 -23.21 36.14 19.96
C GLN A 467 -22.37 35.84 21.20
N VAL A 468 -21.83 36.89 21.82
CA VAL A 468 -21.06 36.82 23.06
C VAL A 468 -21.82 37.53 24.16
N PHE A 469 -21.92 36.92 25.33
CA PHE A 469 -22.65 37.44 26.47
C PHE A 469 -21.76 37.55 27.72
N ASN A 470 -22.20 38.42 28.63
CA ASN A 470 -21.92 38.30 30.06
C ASN A 470 -23.25 38.07 30.77
N ASP A 471 -23.48 36.83 31.21
CA ASP A 471 -24.75 36.32 31.72
C ASP A 471 -25.88 36.57 30.71
N SER A 472 -26.77 37.53 30.99
CA SER A 472 -27.90 37.89 30.14
C SER A 472 -27.61 39.07 29.20
N THR A 473 -26.45 39.74 29.34
CA THR A 473 -26.12 40.93 28.56
C THR A 473 -25.36 40.55 27.29
N VAL A 474 -25.90 40.91 26.11
CA VAL A 474 -25.18 40.78 24.83
C VAL A 474 -24.02 41.77 24.80
N LEU A 475 -22.81 41.26 24.63
CA LEU A 475 -21.58 42.03 24.50
C LEU A 475 -21.20 42.30 23.05
N ALA A 476 -21.49 41.34 22.18
CA ALA A 476 -21.17 41.38 20.76
C ALA A 476 -22.14 40.45 19.98
N ASP A 477 -22.56 40.86 18.79
CA ASP A 477 -23.44 40.12 17.89
C ASP A 477 -22.99 40.33 16.45
N SER A 478 -22.75 39.25 15.72
CA SER A 478 -22.36 39.31 14.30
C SER A 478 -23.51 39.66 13.36
N GLY A 479 -24.76 39.58 13.84
CA GLY A 479 -25.96 39.48 13.00
C GLY A 479 -26.02 38.16 12.23
N TYR A 480 -27.20 37.84 11.68
CA TYR A 480 -27.38 36.67 10.82
C TYR A 480 -26.67 36.86 9.48
N GLN A 481 -25.74 35.97 9.19
CA GLN A 481 -24.98 35.95 7.94
C GLN A 481 -25.42 34.79 7.03
N PRO A 482 -25.37 34.97 5.69
CA PRO A 482 -25.84 33.98 4.73
C PRO A 482 -24.83 32.84 4.52
N PHE A 483 -24.75 31.94 5.50
CA PHE A 483 -23.93 30.73 5.42
C PHE A 483 -24.50 29.64 4.49
N ASN A 484 -25.81 29.71 4.19
CA ASN A 484 -26.52 28.77 3.31
C ASN A 484 -26.35 27.31 3.77
N VAL A 485 -26.65 27.02 5.03
CA VAL A 485 -26.37 25.71 5.65
C VAL A 485 -27.41 24.62 5.36
N ASN A 486 -28.61 24.99 4.93
CA ASN A 486 -29.71 24.04 4.70
C ASN A 486 -29.33 23.02 3.62
N GLY A 487 -29.56 21.74 3.90
CA GLY A 487 -29.29 20.61 3.00
C GLY A 487 -27.82 20.28 2.79
N LYS A 488 -26.90 20.89 3.55
CA LYS A 488 -25.46 20.63 3.46
C LYS A 488 -24.96 19.81 4.65
N LEU A 489 -23.93 19.03 4.39
CA LEU A 489 -23.14 18.32 5.40
C LEU A 489 -21.92 19.16 5.73
N LEU A 490 -21.88 19.71 6.93
CA LEU A 490 -20.89 20.71 7.32
C LEU A 490 -20.09 20.25 8.53
N ARG A 491 -18.85 20.72 8.60
CA ARG A 491 -18.08 20.83 9.83
C ARG A 491 -18.08 22.30 10.24
N ALA A 492 -18.49 22.56 11.48
CA ALA A 492 -18.58 23.89 12.05
C ALA A 492 -17.56 24.08 13.18
N SER A 493 -17.17 25.33 13.41
CA SER A 493 -16.17 25.74 14.39
C SER A 493 -16.57 27.06 15.03
N LEU A 494 -16.64 27.08 16.36
CA LEU A 494 -16.75 28.28 17.17
C LEU A 494 -15.39 28.54 17.84
N GLU A 495 -14.75 29.64 17.46
CA GLU A 495 -13.37 29.96 17.78
C GLU A 495 -13.32 31.22 18.61
N LEU A 496 -12.78 31.12 19.82
CA LEU A 496 -12.60 32.24 20.74
C LEU A 496 -11.11 32.51 20.88
N PHE A 497 -10.70 33.76 20.73
CA PHE A 497 -9.31 34.15 20.87
C PHE A 497 -9.17 35.42 21.72
N GLN A 498 -8.23 35.42 22.67
CA GLN A 498 -7.87 36.60 23.45
C GLN A 498 -6.97 37.51 22.62
N ASN A 499 -7.52 38.63 22.16
CA ASN A 499 -6.81 39.62 21.36
C ASN A 499 -6.58 40.90 22.18
N GLY A 500 -5.42 40.98 22.84
CA GLY A 500 -5.12 42.06 23.78
C GLY A 500 -6.16 42.11 24.91
N ALA A 501 -6.88 43.23 25.03
CA ALA A 501 -7.95 43.42 26.02
C ALA A 501 -9.35 42.97 25.54
N ASN A 502 -9.45 42.35 24.36
CA ASN A 502 -10.72 41.97 23.75
C ASN A 502 -10.79 40.45 23.53
N VAL A 503 -12.00 39.94 23.33
CA VAL A 503 -12.22 38.55 22.92
C VAL A 503 -12.85 38.56 21.53
N ASP A 504 -12.16 37.96 20.57
CA ASP A 504 -12.70 37.71 19.24
C ASP A 504 -13.44 36.37 19.26
N ALA A 505 -14.68 36.36 18.75
CA ALA A 505 -15.50 35.18 18.56
C ALA A 505 -15.80 34.99 17.08
N THR A 506 -15.34 33.88 16.53
CA THR A 506 -15.45 33.55 15.11
C THR A 506 -16.29 32.29 14.94
N LEU A 507 -17.27 32.33 14.05
CA LEU A 507 -18.02 31.16 13.62
C LEU A 507 -17.64 30.84 12.18
N ALA A 508 -17.10 29.64 11.97
CA ALA A 508 -16.66 29.15 10.67
C ALA A 508 -17.36 27.84 10.32
N ILE A 509 -17.62 27.63 9.03
CA ILE A 509 -18.10 26.35 8.48
C ILE A 509 -17.31 25.97 7.23
N VAL A 510 -17.20 24.66 7.01
CA VAL A 510 -16.69 24.07 5.77
C VAL A 510 -17.58 22.88 5.42
N PRO A 511 -18.02 22.70 4.16
CA PRO A 511 -18.59 21.43 3.74
C PRO A 511 -17.57 20.30 3.96
N VAL A 512 -18.03 19.14 4.41
CA VAL A 512 -17.11 18.03 4.70
C VAL A 512 -16.33 17.64 3.46
N GLY A 513 -15.01 17.45 3.60
CA GLY A 513 -14.12 17.14 2.48
C GLY A 513 -13.63 18.34 1.64
N GLU A 514 -14.18 19.54 1.82
CA GLU A 514 -13.85 20.70 0.99
C GLU A 514 -12.70 21.56 1.54
N SER A 515 -12.07 22.33 0.65
CA SER A 515 -10.95 23.24 0.96
C SER A 515 -11.36 24.72 1.04
N THR A 516 -12.65 25.02 0.89
CA THR A 516 -13.20 26.38 0.98
C THR A 516 -14.34 26.45 1.97
N GLY A 517 -14.33 27.45 2.85
CA GLY A 517 -15.31 27.64 3.91
C GLY A 517 -15.83 29.07 3.98
N SER A 518 -16.72 29.32 4.93
CA SER A 518 -17.23 30.65 5.25
C SER A 518 -17.00 30.94 6.72
N THR A 519 -16.79 32.21 7.05
CA THR A 519 -16.55 32.63 8.44
C THR A 519 -17.15 33.99 8.72
N VAL A 520 -17.51 34.24 9.97
CA VAL A 520 -17.85 35.56 10.50
C VAL A 520 -17.17 35.73 11.86
N THR A 521 -16.60 36.91 12.10
CA THR A 521 -15.97 37.27 13.37
C THR A 521 -16.67 38.47 13.98
N VAL A 522 -16.83 38.44 15.31
CA VAL A 522 -17.26 39.58 16.11
C VAL A 522 -16.33 39.75 17.31
N THR A 523 -16.08 40.99 17.72
CA THR A 523 -15.17 41.32 18.82
C THR A 523 -15.94 41.85 20.02
N ALA A 524 -15.77 41.22 21.19
CA ALA A 524 -16.25 41.72 22.47
C ALA A 524 -15.14 42.53 23.17
N THR A 525 -15.33 43.85 23.23
CA THR A 525 -14.31 44.79 23.72
C THR A 525 -14.20 44.80 25.24
N GLY A 526 -12.97 44.87 25.78
CA GLY A 526 -12.72 44.98 27.21
C GLY A 526 -13.08 43.72 28.00
N ARG A 527 -12.81 42.54 27.42
CA ARG A 527 -13.20 41.24 27.95
C ARG A 527 -12.00 40.29 28.05
N THR A 528 -12.18 39.31 28.92
CA THR A 528 -11.23 38.24 29.20
C THR A 528 -11.85 36.90 28.82
N LEU A 529 -11.08 36.08 28.13
CA LEU A 529 -11.36 34.68 27.85
C LEU A 529 -10.84 33.83 29.02
N GLY A 530 -11.62 32.83 29.39
CA GLY A 530 -11.22 31.79 30.35
C GLY A 530 -11.31 30.41 29.72
N GLN A 531 -11.24 29.37 30.55
CA GLN A 531 -11.45 28.00 30.09
C GLN A 531 -12.91 27.78 29.71
N ALA A 532 -13.17 26.97 28.69
CA ALA A 532 -14.46 26.34 28.49
C ALA A 532 -14.78 25.45 29.71
N LYS A 533 -16.02 25.55 30.20
CA LYS A 533 -16.54 24.80 31.35
C LYS A 533 -17.66 23.85 30.95
N ARG A 534 -18.44 24.21 29.93
CA ARG A 534 -19.59 23.42 29.50
C ARG A 534 -19.90 23.70 28.03
N VAL A 535 -20.25 22.65 27.30
CA VAL A 535 -20.86 22.73 25.97
C VAL A 535 -22.30 22.22 26.09
N VAL A 536 -23.25 22.98 25.54
CA VAL A 536 -24.66 22.60 25.48
C VAL A 536 -25.11 22.64 24.04
N VAL A 537 -25.55 21.50 23.51
CA VAL A 537 -26.13 21.32 22.18
C VAL A 537 -27.64 21.48 22.29
N SER A 538 -28.23 22.23 21.37
CA SER A 538 -29.64 22.65 21.39
C SER A 538 -30.12 23.12 22.77
N PRO A 539 -29.50 24.20 23.33
CA PRO A 539 -29.97 24.81 24.57
C PRO A 539 -31.48 25.03 24.59
N ASP A 540 -32.12 24.63 25.70
CA ASP A 540 -33.55 24.78 25.95
C ASP A 540 -34.45 23.92 25.03
N GLY A 541 -33.87 23.00 24.25
CA GLY A 541 -34.56 22.09 23.33
C GLY A 541 -35.12 22.79 22.09
N GLY A 542 -36.13 22.20 21.43
CA GLY A 542 -36.92 22.86 20.38
C GLY A 542 -36.41 22.73 18.93
N ILE A 543 -35.18 22.25 18.71
CA ILE A 543 -34.65 21.95 17.37
C ILE A 543 -35.00 20.50 17.01
N ASP A 544 -35.73 20.29 15.92
CA ASP A 544 -36.24 18.97 15.53
C ASP A 544 -35.23 18.16 14.70
N ASP A 545 -35.23 18.29 13.37
CA ASP A 545 -34.49 17.41 12.45
C ASP A 545 -33.02 17.79 12.16
N VAL A 546 -32.33 18.39 13.12
CA VAL A 546 -30.89 18.73 12.96
C VAL A 546 -30.03 17.61 13.55
N ALA A 547 -29.03 17.15 12.79
CA ALA A 547 -28.03 16.20 13.26
C ALA A 547 -26.76 16.93 13.71
N ILE A 548 -26.27 16.60 14.90
CA ILE A 548 -25.00 17.08 15.46
C ILE A 548 -24.20 15.90 16.01
N GLY A 549 -22.90 15.88 15.74
CA GLY A 549 -21.98 14.88 16.28
C GLY A 549 -20.53 15.33 16.21
N HIS A 550 -19.62 14.48 16.67
CA HIS A 550 -18.18 14.75 16.74
C HIS A 550 -17.86 16.10 17.40
N VAL A 551 -18.48 16.36 18.55
CA VAL A 551 -18.33 17.62 19.29
C VAL A 551 -16.99 17.62 20.03
N THR A 552 -16.07 18.51 19.66
CA THR A 552 -14.75 18.65 20.30
C THR A 552 -14.60 20.00 21.00
N VAL A 553 -13.76 20.04 22.04
CA VAL A 553 -13.24 21.27 22.62
C VAL A 553 -11.71 21.22 22.62
N GLN A 554 -11.07 22.25 22.08
CA GLN A 554 -9.61 22.40 22.03
C GLN A 554 -9.16 23.69 22.75
N SER A 555 -7.95 23.66 23.32
CA SER A 555 -7.33 24.83 23.99
C SER A 555 -6.54 25.75 23.04
N VAL A 556 -6.50 25.43 21.75
CA VAL A 556 -5.86 26.20 20.68
C VAL A 556 -6.82 26.25 19.48
N VAL A 557 -6.85 27.38 18.77
CA VAL A 557 -7.58 27.49 17.49
C VAL A 557 -6.66 26.99 16.38
N THR A 558 -7.06 25.91 15.71
CA THR A 558 -6.41 25.44 14.46
C THR A 558 -7.30 25.70 13.25
N THR A 559 -6.74 25.55 12.05
CA THR A 559 -7.49 25.69 10.79
C THR A 559 -8.66 24.70 10.69
N LEU A 560 -9.84 25.17 10.27
CA LEU A 560 -11.02 24.32 10.06
C LEU A 560 -10.86 23.35 8.87
N PHE A 561 -9.88 23.60 8.01
CA PHE A 561 -9.51 22.72 6.88
C PHE A 561 -8.65 21.53 7.30
N ASP A 562 -8.25 21.45 8.58
CA ASP A 562 -7.64 20.22 9.09
C ASP A 562 -8.62 19.04 8.95
N LEU A 563 -8.11 17.82 8.87
CA LEU A 563 -8.94 16.62 8.74
C LEU A 563 -9.90 16.59 7.52
N GLY A 564 -9.64 17.36 6.46
CA GLY A 564 -10.52 17.45 5.29
C GLY A 564 -10.86 16.09 4.68
N ALA A 565 -9.84 15.32 4.30
CA ALA A 565 -10.01 13.97 3.75
C ALA A 565 -10.79 13.04 4.69
N GLN A 566 -10.51 13.11 6.00
CA GLN A 566 -11.14 12.29 7.03
C GLN A 566 -12.62 12.63 7.20
N SER A 567 -12.96 13.92 7.25
CA SER A 567 -14.35 14.40 7.33
C SER A 567 -15.17 14.04 6.09
N GLY A 568 -14.53 13.93 4.93
CA GLY A 568 -15.12 13.42 3.69
C GLY A 568 -15.13 11.88 3.59
N GLY A 569 -14.70 11.15 4.62
CA GLY A 569 -14.66 9.68 4.63
C GLY A 569 -13.62 9.09 3.68
N TYR A 570 -12.54 9.82 3.39
CA TYR A 570 -11.48 9.44 2.44
C TYR A 570 -11.98 9.15 1.01
N VAL A 571 -13.08 9.76 0.58
CA VAL A 571 -13.56 9.64 -0.80
C VAL A 571 -12.48 10.11 -1.77
N GLY A 572 -12.18 9.28 -2.77
CA GLY A 572 -11.15 9.55 -3.79
C GLY A 572 -9.74 9.12 -3.40
N GLU A 573 -9.51 8.66 -2.16
CA GLU A 573 -8.28 7.94 -1.82
C GLU A 573 -8.16 6.67 -2.66
N THR A 574 -6.97 6.40 -3.17
CA THR A 574 -6.70 5.21 -3.99
C THR A 574 -6.64 3.95 -3.10
N ALA A 575 -7.02 2.80 -3.64
CA ALA A 575 -7.06 1.54 -2.88
C ALA A 575 -5.71 1.18 -2.24
N GLY A 576 -4.61 1.34 -2.96
CA GLY A 576 -3.26 1.09 -2.44
C GLY A 576 -2.89 2.02 -1.28
N ARG A 577 -3.22 3.31 -1.36
CA ARG A 577 -2.97 4.27 -0.28
C ARG A 577 -3.86 4.02 0.93
N ARG A 578 -5.10 3.58 0.72
CA ARG A 578 -5.99 3.14 1.80
C ARG A 578 -5.41 1.95 2.57
N ILE A 579 -4.92 0.93 1.88
CA ILE A 579 -4.25 -0.23 2.50
C ILE A 579 -3.02 0.21 3.30
N GLN A 580 -2.14 1.02 2.69
CA GLN A 580 -0.95 1.54 3.36
C GLN A 580 -1.31 2.31 4.63
N ARG A 581 -2.25 3.25 4.54
CA ARG A 581 -2.68 4.09 5.67
C ARG A 581 -3.26 3.25 6.81
N LEU A 582 -4.19 2.36 6.51
CA LEU A 582 -4.82 1.51 7.52
C LEU A 582 -3.78 0.64 8.23
N CYS A 583 -2.83 0.05 7.50
CA CYS A 583 -1.74 -0.72 8.10
C CYS A 583 -0.88 0.13 9.05
N LEU A 584 -0.53 1.37 8.65
CA LEU A 584 0.22 2.30 9.51
C LEU A 584 -0.57 2.69 10.77
N GLU A 585 -1.87 2.98 10.64
CA GLU A 585 -2.74 3.38 11.75
C GLU A 585 -2.96 2.27 12.80
N GLU A 586 -2.88 1.00 12.37
CA GLU A 586 -3.03 -0.19 13.21
C GLU A 586 -1.68 -0.83 13.59
N GLY A 587 -0.54 -0.20 13.22
CA GLY A 587 0.80 -0.68 13.58
C GLY A 587 1.20 -2.00 12.89
N VAL A 588 0.62 -2.31 11.73
CA VAL A 588 0.93 -3.48 10.92
C VAL A 588 1.98 -3.13 9.88
N ALA A 589 3.10 -3.86 9.86
CA ALA A 589 4.14 -3.65 8.87
C ALA A 589 3.60 -3.86 7.45
N HIS A 590 3.91 -2.94 6.53
CA HIS A 590 3.39 -2.95 5.17
C HIS A 590 4.52 -2.86 4.13
N ALA A 591 4.34 -3.54 2.99
CA ALA A 591 5.20 -3.47 1.82
C ALA A 591 4.35 -3.31 0.54
N SER A 592 4.93 -2.72 -0.51
CA SER A 592 4.26 -2.55 -1.81
C SER A 592 5.20 -2.88 -2.96
N VAL A 593 4.75 -3.73 -3.89
CA VAL A 593 5.51 -4.17 -5.09
C VAL A 593 5.17 -3.31 -6.33
N GLY A 594 4.34 -2.29 -6.15
CA GLY A 594 3.96 -1.34 -7.20
C GLY A 594 3.64 0.03 -6.62
N ASP A 595 3.12 0.91 -7.47
CA ASP A 595 2.72 2.25 -7.05
C ASP A 595 1.31 2.20 -6.41
N PRO A 596 1.16 2.47 -5.11
CA PRO A 596 -0.16 2.50 -4.47
C PRO A 596 -1.02 3.67 -4.95
N ASP A 597 -0.45 4.70 -5.59
CA ASP A 597 -1.23 5.78 -6.24
C ASP A 597 -1.81 5.34 -7.59
N ASP A 598 -1.18 4.36 -8.26
CA ASP A 598 -1.68 3.79 -9.52
C ASP A 598 -2.68 2.64 -9.26
N THR A 599 -3.70 2.96 -8.46
CA THR A 599 -4.80 2.05 -8.11
C THR A 599 -6.14 2.78 -8.18
N VAL A 600 -7.23 2.01 -8.24
CA VAL A 600 -8.58 2.56 -8.41
C VAL A 600 -8.93 3.55 -7.27
N PRO A 601 -9.44 4.77 -7.58
CA PRO A 601 -9.94 5.68 -6.56
C PRO A 601 -11.22 5.13 -5.94
N MET A 602 -11.28 5.13 -4.61
CA MET A 602 -12.35 4.50 -3.85
C MET A 602 -13.44 5.48 -3.42
N GLY A 603 -14.62 4.93 -3.12
CA GLY A 603 -15.68 5.63 -2.42
C GLY A 603 -15.34 5.83 -0.94
N ALA A 604 -16.33 6.26 -0.16
CA ALA A 604 -16.13 6.51 1.26
C ALA A 604 -15.73 5.24 2.01
N GLN A 605 -14.85 5.37 3.00
CA GLN A 605 -14.44 4.27 3.85
C GLN A 605 -15.60 3.89 4.80
N PRO A 606 -16.09 2.63 4.80
CA PRO A 606 -17.12 2.20 5.73
C PRO A 606 -16.57 1.98 7.15
N VAL A 607 -17.48 1.83 8.11
CA VAL A 607 -17.19 1.28 9.44
C VAL A 607 -17.20 -0.25 9.32
N ALA A 608 -16.02 -0.85 9.27
CA ALA A 608 -15.82 -2.29 9.12
C ALA A 608 -14.57 -2.75 9.88
N THR A 609 -14.34 -4.07 9.93
CA THR A 609 -13.12 -4.60 10.56
C THR A 609 -11.88 -4.21 9.75
N PHE A 610 -10.72 -4.21 10.39
CA PHE A 610 -9.46 -3.90 9.71
C PHE A 610 -9.24 -4.78 8.47
N VAL A 611 -9.41 -6.10 8.60
CA VAL A 611 -9.22 -7.06 7.50
C VAL A 611 -10.25 -6.87 6.39
N ASP A 612 -11.51 -6.55 6.73
CA ASP A 612 -12.54 -6.28 5.72
C ASP A 612 -12.22 -5.03 4.90
N LEU A 613 -11.73 -3.96 5.54
CA LEU A 613 -11.33 -2.74 4.84
C LEU A 613 -10.15 -2.97 3.89
N LEU A 614 -9.16 -3.78 4.30
CA LEU A 614 -8.04 -4.13 3.42
C LEU A 614 -8.50 -5.00 2.24
N THR A 615 -9.39 -5.96 2.52
CA THR A 615 -9.92 -6.88 1.50
C THR A 615 -10.82 -6.14 0.50
N GLU A 616 -11.66 -5.21 0.98
CA GLU A 616 -12.49 -4.33 0.12
C GLU A 616 -11.62 -3.50 -0.83
N ALA A 617 -10.53 -2.92 -0.32
CA ALA A 617 -9.60 -2.14 -1.13
C ALA A 617 -8.92 -2.99 -2.21
N ALA A 618 -8.36 -4.15 -1.82
CA ALA A 618 -7.72 -5.07 -2.76
C ALA A 618 -8.70 -5.60 -3.82
N ALA A 619 -9.93 -5.96 -3.42
CA ALA A 619 -10.97 -6.45 -4.33
C ALA A 619 -11.51 -5.36 -5.28
N THR A 620 -11.58 -4.11 -4.81
CA THR A 620 -11.95 -2.97 -5.65
C THR A 620 -10.90 -2.78 -6.74
N ASP A 621 -9.61 -2.71 -6.41
CA ASP A 621 -8.54 -2.54 -7.39
C ASP A 621 -8.31 -3.76 -8.30
N GLY A 622 -8.56 -4.98 -7.79
CA GLY A 622 -8.18 -6.23 -8.45
C GLY A 622 -6.72 -6.64 -8.21
N GLY A 623 -6.09 -6.08 -7.17
CA GLY A 623 -4.72 -6.38 -6.75
C GLY A 623 -4.61 -7.64 -5.90
N LEU A 624 -3.38 -7.96 -5.47
CA LEU A 624 -3.07 -9.09 -4.59
C LEU A 624 -2.62 -8.56 -3.22
N LEU A 625 -3.33 -8.95 -2.17
CA LEU A 625 -2.93 -8.73 -0.78
C LEU A 625 -2.48 -10.08 -0.19
N TYR A 626 -1.30 -10.12 0.43
CA TYR A 626 -0.72 -11.33 0.99
C TYR A 626 0.25 -11.00 2.12
N GLU A 627 0.71 -11.99 2.88
CA GLU A 627 1.65 -11.77 3.99
C GLU A 627 3.10 -11.61 3.53
N THR A 628 3.84 -10.74 4.22
CA THR A 628 5.26 -10.51 3.96
C THR A 628 6.11 -11.71 4.43
N ARG A 629 7.14 -12.07 3.67
CA ARG A 629 8.01 -13.23 3.95
C ARG A 629 9.00 -12.95 5.09
N GLU A 630 9.51 -11.71 5.14
CA GLU A 630 10.65 -11.29 5.96
C GLU A 630 10.25 -10.93 7.39
N ARG A 631 8.98 -10.58 7.62
CA ARG A 631 8.46 -10.09 8.91
C ARG A 631 6.95 -10.30 9.00
N LEU A 632 6.42 -10.20 10.22
CA LEU A 632 4.98 -10.17 10.46
C LEU A 632 4.37 -8.88 9.88
N GLY A 633 3.83 -8.97 8.67
CA GLY A 633 3.30 -7.84 7.92
C GLY A 633 2.55 -8.27 6.67
N LEU A 634 2.05 -7.27 5.94
CA LEU A 634 1.27 -7.45 4.72
C LEU A 634 1.94 -6.77 3.53
N THR A 635 2.00 -7.47 2.41
CA THR A 635 2.46 -6.96 1.12
C THR A 635 1.26 -6.76 0.18
N TYR A 636 1.20 -5.61 -0.49
CA TYR A 636 0.23 -5.34 -1.53
C TYR A 636 0.90 -5.24 -2.91
N ARG A 637 0.36 -5.97 -3.88
CA ARG A 637 0.69 -5.82 -5.29
C ARG A 637 -0.53 -5.27 -6.03
N PRO A 638 -0.51 -3.98 -6.43
CA PRO A 638 -1.54 -3.38 -7.27
C PRO A 638 -1.84 -4.18 -8.53
N ARG A 639 -3.06 -4.06 -9.06
CA ARG A 639 -3.40 -4.61 -10.38
C ARG A 639 -2.47 -4.06 -11.47
N SER A 640 -2.16 -2.77 -11.43
CA SER A 640 -1.26 -2.07 -12.37
C SER A 640 0.14 -2.71 -12.41
N ALA A 641 0.66 -3.17 -11.28
CA ALA A 641 1.97 -3.84 -11.19
C ALA A 641 1.99 -5.24 -11.83
N ARG A 642 0.83 -5.79 -12.21
CA ARG A 642 0.72 -7.08 -12.91
C ARG A 642 0.71 -6.90 -14.43
N TYR A 643 0.47 -5.68 -14.90
CA TYR A 643 0.37 -5.38 -16.32
C TYR A 643 1.70 -5.44 -17.02
N ASN A 644 1.74 -6.20 -18.11
CA ASN A 644 2.94 -6.38 -18.93
C ASN A 644 4.17 -6.74 -18.07
N ALA A 645 3.97 -7.51 -16.99
CA ALA A 645 5.00 -7.79 -16.02
C ALA A 645 6.22 -8.46 -16.67
N ALA A 646 7.41 -8.03 -16.28
CA ALA A 646 8.66 -8.64 -16.73
C ALA A 646 8.74 -10.11 -16.26
N VAL A 647 9.35 -10.96 -17.08
CA VAL A 647 9.58 -12.37 -16.72
C VAL A 647 10.59 -12.44 -15.59
N ALA A 648 10.14 -12.85 -14.40
CA ALA A 648 10.97 -13.00 -13.21
C ALA A 648 11.81 -14.30 -13.27
N LEU A 649 11.26 -15.35 -13.89
CA LEU A 649 11.97 -16.63 -14.07
C LEU A 649 11.62 -17.30 -15.40
N ALA A 650 12.65 -17.65 -16.18
CA ALA A 650 12.53 -18.41 -17.42
C ALA A 650 12.96 -19.86 -17.20
N LEU A 651 12.04 -20.78 -17.46
CA LEU A 651 12.20 -22.22 -17.26
C LEU A 651 12.26 -22.97 -18.59
N SER A 652 12.92 -24.13 -18.57
CA SER A 652 13.02 -25.04 -19.71
C SER A 652 12.59 -26.43 -19.26
N TYR A 653 11.61 -26.99 -19.97
CA TYR A 653 11.16 -28.37 -19.74
C TYR A 653 12.31 -29.39 -19.99
N PRO A 654 13.01 -29.39 -21.14
CA PRO A 654 14.13 -30.30 -21.37
C PRO A 654 15.37 -29.98 -20.51
N GLY A 655 15.45 -28.76 -19.97
CA GLY A 655 16.48 -28.39 -18.99
C GLY A 655 16.34 -29.09 -17.64
N GLY A 656 15.23 -29.81 -17.40
CA GLY A 656 14.98 -30.46 -16.12
C GLY A 656 14.69 -29.48 -14.99
N HIS A 657 14.24 -28.26 -15.32
CA HIS A 657 13.93 -27.26 -14.28
C HIS A 657 12.65 -27.60 -13.50
N ILE A 658 11.74 -28.37 -14.10
CA ILE A 658 10.40 -28.66 -13.56
C ILE A 658 10.38 -30.07 -12.93
N SER A 659 9.73 -30.17 -11.78
CA SER A 659 9.48 -31.42 -11.05
C SER A 659 8.04 -31.91 -11.28
N PRO A 660 7.80 -33.23 -11.39
CA PRO A 660 6.44 -33.77 -11.42
C PRO A 660 5.69 -33.51 -10.10
N PRO A 661 4.35 -33.39 -10.14
CA PRO A 661 3.49 -33.44 -11.33
C PRO A 661 3.49 -32.11 -12.10
N PHE A 662 3.56 -32.18 -13.42
CA PHE A 662 3.32 -31.05 -14.32
C PHE A 662 2.29 -31.47 -15.37
N LYS A 663 1.04 -31.07 -15.18
CA LYS A 663 -0.09 -31.45 -16.04
C LYS A 663 -1.00 -30.24 -16.26
N PRO A 664 -1.38 -29.93 -17.51
CA PRO A 664 -2.42 -28.94 -17.76
C PRO A 664 -3.79 -29.46 -17.30
N THR A 665 -4.67 -28.54 -16.96
CA THR A 665 -6.08 -28.78 -16.68
C THR A 665 -6.92 -27.98 -17.68
N GLU A 666 -7.92 -28.65 -18.28
CA GLU A 666 -8.91 -28.08 -19.19
C GLU A 666 -10.29 -28.25 -18.53
N ASP A 667 -10.73 -27.23 -17.80
CA ASP A 667 -12.00 -27.23 -17.06
C ASP A 667 -12.68 -25.85 -17.10
N ASP A 668 -13.89 -25.76 -16.55
CA ASP A 668 -14.74 -24.56 -16.54
C ASP A 668 -14.83 -23.88 -15.17
N ALA A 669 -13.99 -24.28 -14.21
CA ALA A 669 -14.09 -23.84 -12.81
C ALA A 669 -14.03 -22.32 -12.64
N ASP A 670 -13.10 -21.67 -13.35
CA ASP A 670 -12.88 -20.21 -13.34
C ASP A 670 -13.71 -19.45 -14.39
N ALA A 671 -14.41 -20.17 -15.29
CA ALA A 671 -15.11 -19.56 -16.40
C ALA A 671 -16.31 -18.72 -15.92
N ARG A 672 -16.33 -17.42 -16.22
CA ARG A 672 -17.47 -16.53 -15.93
C ARG A 672 -17.72 -15.63 -17.13
N ASN A 673 -18.88 -15.78 -17.75
CA ASN A 673 -19.21 -15.15 -19.04
C ASN A 673 -20.42 -14.19 -18.98
N ASP A 674 -20.94 -13.93 -17.78
CA ASP A 674 -21.96 -12.94 -17.48
C ASP A 674 -21.67 -12.28 -16.11
N ILE A 675 -21.13 -11.06 -16.12
CA ILE A 675 -20.65 -10.38 -14.92
C ILE A 675 -21.52 -9.16 -14.61
N THR A 676 -22.01 -9.05 -13.38
CA THR A 676 -22.68 -7.83 -12.87
C THR A 676 -21.92 -7.24 -11.69
N ILE A 677 -21.48 -5.98 -11.81
CA ILE A 677 -20.76 -5.25 -10.74
C ILE A 677 -21.61 -4.10 -10.23
N SER A 678 -21.71 -3.96 -8.92
CA SER A 678 -22.47 -2.91 -8.24
C SER A 678 -21.62 -2.08 -7.28
N ARG A 679 -22.06 -0.86 -6.98
CA ARG A 679 -21.54 -0.05 -5.87
C ARG A 679 -22.56 0.00 -4.74
N SER A 680 -22.11 -0.11 -3.49
CA SER A 680 -23.00 0.00 -2.33
C SER A 680 -23.70 1.36 -2.31
N GLY A 681 -25.04 1.36 -2.22
CA GLY A 681 -25.86 2.56 -2.32
C GLY A 681 -25.79 3.30 -3.67
N GLY A 682 -25.23 2.65 -4.70
CA GLY A 682 -25.03 3.20 -6.04
C GLY A 682 -25.73 2.40 -7.14
N SER A 683 -25.17 2.46 -8.35
CA SER A 683 -25.71 1.76 -9.53
C SER A 683 -25.06 0.38 -9.73
N SER A 684 -25.38 -0.27 -10.86
CA SER A 684 -24.73 -1.50 -11.34
C SER A 684 -24.45 -1.45 -12.84
N ALA A 685 -23.49 -2.24 -13.30
CA ALA A 685 -23.19 -2.46 -14.71
C ALA A 685 -23.02 -3.96 -14.99
N ARG A 686 -23.42 -4.41 -16.19
CA ARG A 686 -23.38 -5.82 -16.61
C ARG A 686 -22.63 -5.98 -17.93
N ALA A 687 -21.76 -6.99 -18.01
CA ALA A 687 -21.00 -7.36 -19.20
C ALA A 687 -21.23 -8.86 -19.52
N VAL A 688 -21.48 -9.18 -20.80
CA VAL A 688 -21.82 -10.54 -21.24
C VAL A 688 -21.00 -10.91 -22.47
N LEU A 689 -20.43 -12.11 -22.50
CA LEU A 689 -19.79 -12.65 -23.69
C LEU A 689 -20.84 -13.34 -24.58
N GLU A 690 -21.27 -12.65 -25.64
CA GLU A 690 -22.37 -13.10 -26.49
C GLU A 690 -21.99 -14.16 -27.53
N SER A 691 -20.70 -14.30 -27.86
CA SER A 691 -20.21 -15.24 -28.87
C SER A 691 -18.77 -15.70 -28.59
N GLY A 692 -18.38 -16.85 -29.15
CA GLY A 692 -17.07 -17.45 -28.93
C GLY A 692 -17.12 -18.68 -28.02
N PRO A 693 -16.00 -19.42 -27.89
CA PRO A 693 -15.96 -20.73 -27.26
C PRO A 693 -16.43 -20.73 -25.81
N LEU A 694 -16.16 -19.65 -25.06
CA LEU A 694 -16.56 -19.48 -23.65
C LEU A 694 -17.83 -18.63 -23.47
N SER A 695 -18.59 -18.39 -24.54
CA SER A 695 -19.78 -17.52 -24.50
C SER A 695 -21.00 -18.14 -23.82
N VAL A 696 -22.02 -17.30 -23.57
CA VAL A 696 -23.31 -17.73 -23.01
C VAL A 696 -24.14 -18.63 -23.94
N GLN A 697 -23.71 -18.82 -25.19
CA GLN A 697 -24.40 -19.69 -26.15
C GLN A 697 -24.34 -21.16 -25.69
N ALA A 698 -25.34 -21.94 -26.07
CA ALA A 698 -25.34 -23.38 -25.78
C ALA A 698 -24.19 -24.10 -26.54
N PRO A 699 -23.63 -25.18 -25.97
CA PRO A 699 -22.67 -26.02 -26.68
C PRO A 699 -23.24 -26.50 -28.04
N PRO A 700 -22.41 -26.55 -29.11
CA PRO A 700 -20.96 -26.34 -29.13
C PRO A 700 -20.53 -24.88 -29.41
N ALA A 701 -21.45 -23.92 -29.51
CA ALA A 701 -21.13 -22.54 -29.87
C ALA A 701 -20.65 -21.66 -28.69
N GLY A 702 -20.84 -22.17 -27.47
CA GLY A 702 -20.38 -21.61 -26.20
C GLY A 702 -20.43 -22.69 -25.10
N ILE A 703 -20.35 -22.28 -23.84
CA ILE A 703 -20.42 -23.17 -22.67
C ILE A 703 -21.74 -23.06 -21.90
N GLY A 704 -22.67 -22.19 -22.34
CA GLY A 704 -23.86 -21.82 -21.58
C GLY A 704 -23.59 -20.67 -20.62
N ARG A 705 -24.61 -20.25 -19.87
CA ARG A 705 -24.54 -19.05 -19.00
C ARG A 705 -23.93 -19.37 -17.63
N TYR A 706 -22.81 -18.71 -17.32
CA TYR A 706 -22.05 -18.81 -16.08
C TYR A 706 -21.94 -17.42 -15.47
N ASP A 707 -22.91 -17.07 -14.60
CA ASP A 707 -23.03 -15.73 -14.04
C ASP A 707 -22.21 -15.53 -12.75
N SER A 708 -21.81 -14.28 -12.51
CA SER A 708 -21.17 -13.85 -11.27
C SER A 708 -21.41 -12.35 -11.02
N GLY A 709 -21.28 -11.93 -9.77
CA GLY A 709 -21.33 -10.52 -9.43
C GLY A 709 -20.63 -10.18 -8.13
N ALA A 710 -20.28 -8.90 -7.99
CA ALA A 710 -19.61 -8.37 -6.81
C ALA A 710 -20.05 -6.92 -6.54
N THR A 711 -20.10 -6.56 -5.26
CA THR A 711 -20.22 -5.16 -4.83
C THR A 711 -18.83 -4.63 -4.48
N ILE A 712 -18.44 -3.50 -5.07
CA ILE A 712 -17.14 -2.87 -4.86
C ILE A 712 -17.29 -1.40 -4.46
N ASN A 713 -16.27 -0.83 -3.84
CA ASN A 713 -16.29 0.53 -3.30
C ASN A 713 -15.53 1.51 -4.21
N VAL A 714 -15.95 1.61 -5.47
CA VAL A 714 -15.41 2.60 -6.42
C VAL A 714 -15.92 4.01 -6.12
N ARG A 715 -15.14 5.04 -6.46
CA ARG A 715 -15.51 6.45 -6.21
C ARG A 715 -16.81 6.86 -6.91
N SER A 716 -17.04 6.37 -8.13
CA SER A 716 -18.19 6.76 -8.94
C SER A 716 -18.78 5.59 -9.73
N ASP A 717 -20.08 5.65 -10.03
CA ASP A 717 -20.79 4.62 -10.79
C ASP A 717 -20.28 4.50 -12.25
N GLY A 718 -19.64 5.56 -12.78
CA GLY A 718 -19.04 5.56 -14.11
C GLY A 718 -17.89 4.56 -14.28
N GLN A 719 -17.30 4.06 -13.19
CA GLN A 719 -16.25 3.05 -13.22
C GLN A 719 -16.80 1.62 -13.35
N LEU A 720 -18.08 1.39 -13.04
CA LEU A 720 -18.66 0.04 -12.99
C LEU A 720 -18.60 -0.72 -14.33
N PRO A 721 -18.83 -0.09 -15.50
CA PRO A 721 -18.72 -0.77 -16.79
C PRO A 721 -17.32 -1.34 -17.04
N ASP A 722 -16.26 -0.57 -16.78
CA ASP A 722 -14.88 -1.01 -16.99
C ASP A 722 -14.55 -2.19 -16.07
N HIS A 723 -15.01 -2.13 -14.81
CA HIS A 723 -14.86 -3.24 -13.86
C HIS A 723 -15.58 -4.52 -14.28
N ALA A 724 -16.77 -4.40 -14.89
CA ALA A 724 -17.54 -5.54 -15.38
C ALA A 724 -16.87 -6.18 -16.61
N TRP A 725 -16.46 -5.38 -17.59
CA TRP A 725 -15.75 -5.86 -18.78
C TRP A 725 -14.39 -6.46 -18.47
N TRP A 726 -13.64 -5.86 -17.54
CA TRP A 726 -12.35 -6.38 -17.11
C TRP A 726 -12.48 -7.76 -16.45
N ARG A 727 -13.46 -7.94 -15.55
CA ARG A 727 -13.71 -9.23 -14.89
C ARG A 727 -14.24 -10.28 -15.87
N LEU A 728 -15.07 -9.89 -16.84
CA LEU A 728 -15.48 -10.77 -17.93
C LEU A 728 -14.26 -11.25 -18.72
N HIS A 729 -13.37 -10.34 -19.10
CA HIS A 729 -12.12 -10.66 -19.81
C HIS A 729 -11.25 -11.67 -19.05
N LEU A 730 -11.09 -11.51 -17.74
CA LEU A 730 -10.36 -12.48 -16.90
C LEU A 730 -11.07 -13.84 -16.84
N GLY A 731 -12.40 -13.86 -16.74
CA GLY A 731 -13.22 -15.07 -16.64
C GLY A 731 -13.47 -15.79 -17.96
N THR A 732 -13.08 -15.22 -19.10
CA THR A 732 -13.28 -15.84 -20.43
C THR A 732 -11.97 -15.93 -21.22
N TRP A 733 -10.84 -16.09 -20.53
CA TRP A 733 -9.56 -16.34 -21.18
C TRP A 733 -9.41 -17.82 -21.54
N ASP A 734 -9.39 -18.11 -22.84
CA ASP A 734 -9.37 -19.47 -23.40
C ASP A 734 -7.92 -19.98 -23.54
N GLU A 735 -7.35 -20.46 -22.44
CA GLU A 735 -6.03 -21.10 -22.40
C GLU A 735 -5.99 -22.19 -21.31
N ALA A 736 -5.30 -23.29 -21.59
CA ALA A 736 -5.10 -24.38 -20.62
C ALA A 736 -4.48 -23.87 -19.31
N ARG A 737 -5.06 -24.29 -18.18
CA ARG A 737 -4.56 -23.92 -16.85
C ARG A 737 -3.39 -24.84 -16.47
N TYR A 738 -2.32 -24.27 -15.91
CA TYR A 738 -1.23 -25.02 -15.29
C TYR A 738 -1.18 -24.67 -13.81
N PRO A 739 -2.07 -25.26 -12.99
CA PRO A 739 -2.30 -24.79 -11.62
C PRO A 739 -1.08 -25.00 -10.72
N ARG A 740 -0.21 -25.95 -11.04
CA ARG A 740 0.97 -26.30 -10.22
C ARG A 740 2.23 -26.42 -11.06
N VAL A 741 3.30 -25.79 -10.57
CA VAL A 741 4.65 -25.92 -11.14
C VAL A 741 5.63 -26.24 -10.01
N GLY A 742 6.09 -27.49 -9.97
CA GLY A 742 7.09 -27.95 -9.01
C GLY A 742 8.52 -27.67 -9.45
N MET A 743 9.41 -27.39 -8.51
CA MET A 743 10.85 -27.21 -8.69
C MET A 743 11.61 -27.84 -7.53
N ASP A 744 12.66 -28.59 -7.85
CA ASP A 744 13.65 -29.07 -6.88
C ASP A 744 14.95 -28.27 -7.08
N LEU A 745 15.32 -27.48 -6.06
CA LEU A 745 16.49 -26.64 -6.11
C LEU A 745 17.80 -27.43 -5.99
N ASN A 746 17.80 -28.65 -5.44
CA ASN A 746 19.00 -29.47 -5.40
C ASN A 746 19.52 -29.76 -6.82
N ARG A 747 18.58 -30.09 -7.71
CA ARG A 747 18.85 -30.29 -9.14
C ARG A 747 19.10 -28.98 -9.88
N ASN A 748 18.59 -27.86 -9.35
CA ASN A 748 18.59 -26.54 -10.00
C ASN A 748 19.31 -25.48 -9.16
N SER A 749 20.46 -25.81 -8.56
CA SER A 749 21.15 -24.94 -7.60
C SER A 749 21.58 -23.58 -8.17
N ALA A 750 21.83 -23.52 -9.48
CA ALA A 750 22.12 -22.26 -10.20
C ALA A 750 20.93 -21.28 -10.22
N LEU A 751 19.69 -21.77 -10.07
CA LEU A 751 18.47 -20.96 -10.05
C LEU A 751 18.02 -20.59 -8.63
N LEU A 752 18.73 -21.05 -7.59
CA LEU A 752 18.34 -20.90 -6.18
C LEU A 752 17.95 -19.46 -5.82
N GLN A 753 18.77 -18.48 -6.19
CA GLN A 753 18.51 -17.08 -5.87
C GLN A 753 17.25 -16.56 -6.58
N GLN A 754 17.05 -16.91 -7.86
CA GLN A 754 15.89 -16.44 -8.63
C GLN A 754 14.60 -17.09 -8.12
N VAL A 755 14.61 -18.40 -7.90
CA VAL A 755 13.43 -19.16 -7.45
C VAL A 755 13.05 -18.77 -6.01
N SER A 756 14.03 -18.64 -5.12
CA SER A 756 13.74 -18.20 -3.75
C SER A 756 13.28 -16.74 -3.68
N ALA A 757 13.61 -15.89 -4.66
CA ALA A 757 13.10 -14.53 -4.71
C ALA A 757 11.63 -14.45 -5.17
N LEU A 758 11.13 -15.41 -5.97
CA LEU A 758 9.76 -15.39 -6.49
C LEU A 758 8.71 -15.22 -5.40
N ASP A 759 7.69 -14.41 -5.68
CA ASP A 759 6.54 -14.19 -4.81
C ASP A 759 5.22 -14.03 -5.60
N SER A 760 4.12 -13.86 -4.87
CA SER A 760 2.77 -13.74 -5.41
C SER A 760 2.66 -12.57 -6.39
N GLY A 761 2.26 -12.89 -7.62
CA GLY A 761 2.11 -12.02 -8.77
C GLY A 761 3.28 -12.03 -9.76
N ASP A 762 4.38 -12.73 -9.47
CA ASP A 762 5.53 -12.79 -10.38
C ASP A 762 5.24 -13.65 -11.61
N ARG A 763 5.75 -13.20 -12.75
CA ARG A 763 5.59 -13.88 -14.03
C ARG A 763 6.71 -14.89 -14.26
N ILE A 764 6.35 -16.12 -14.58
CA ILE A 764 7.26 -17.20 -14.98
C ILE A 764 6.89 -17.72 -16.36
N THR A 765 7.89 -18.17 -17.12
CA THR A 765 7.67 -18.77 -18.45
C THR A 765 8.30 -20.15 -18.52
N ILE A 766 7.67 -21.07 -19.24
CA ILE A 766 8.19 -22.41 -19.51
C ILE A 766 8.26 -22.61 -21.02
N SER A 767 9.47 -22.91 -21.50
CA SER A 767 9.76 -23.16 -22.91
C SER A 767 9.87 -24.64 -23.24
N HIS A 768 9.74 -24.96 -24.53
CA HIS A 768 9.98 -26.29 -25.11
C HIS A 768 9.17 -27.41 -24.44
N THR A 769 7.87 -27.15 -24.23
CA THR A 769 6.92 -28.15 -23.73
C THR A 769 6.71 -29.28 -24.73
N LEU A 770 6.04 -30.34 -24.28
CA LEU A 770 5.87 -31.56 -25.07
C LEU A 770 5.00 -31.32 -26.32
N PRO A 771 5.24 -32.03 -27.45
CA PRO A 771 4.63 -31.71 -28.74
C PRO A 771 3.10 -31.83 -28.84
N TRP A 772 2.47 -32.52 -27.88
CA TRP A 772 1.01 -32.66 -27.81
C TRP A 772 0.33 -31.58 -26.96
N LEU A 773 1.11 -30.68 -26.35
CA LEU A 773 0.61 -29.47 -25.69
C LEU A 773 0.55 -28.31 -26.68
N ALA A 774 -0.17 -27.25 -26.32
CA ALA A 774 -0.25 -26.04 -27.15
C ALA A 774 1.16 -25.50 -27.46
N PRO A 775 1.45 -25.14 -28.73
CA PRO A 775 2.76 -24.67 -29.14
C PRO A 775 3.06 -23.27 -28.56
N GLY A 776 4.28 -23.06 -28.10
CA GLY A 776 4.75 -21.76 -27.60
C GLY A 776 5.26 -21.82 -26.16
N LEU A 777 5.35 -20.66 -25.52
CA LEU A 777 5.66 -20.55 -24.10
C LEU A 777 4.38 -20.77 -23.28
N VAL A 778 4.49 -21.58 -22.23
CA VAL A 778 3.52 -21.56 -21.13
C VAL A 778 3.87 -20.37 -20.25
N ASP A 779 2.92 -19.48 -20.03
CA ASP A 779 3.16 -18.15 -19.44
C ASP A 779 2.24 -17.95 -18.23
N LEU A 780 2.83 -17.93 -17.05
CA LEU A 780 2.12 -18.10 -15.79
C LEU A 780 2.45 -16.98 -14.80
N ALA A 781 1.44 -16.58 -14.03
CA ALA A 781 1.59 -15.74 -12.85
C ALA A 781 1.53 -16.63 -11.61
N VAL A 782 2.54 -16.51 -10.75
CA VAL A 782 2.56 -17.16 -9.43
C VAL A 782 1.50 -16.52 -8.55
N LEU A 783 0.66 -17.31 -7.88
CA LEU A 783 -0.36 -16.84 -6.94
C LEU A 783 0.00 -17.12 -5.48
N GLY A 784 0.80 -18.15 -5.27
CA GLY A 784 1.26 -18.64 -3.98
C GLY A 784 2.20 -19.82 -4.17
N TYR A 785 2.64 -20.42 -3.08
CA TYR A 785 3.48 -21.61 -3.13
C TYR A 785 3.42 -22.44 -1.85
N THR A 786 3.77 -23.72 -2.00
CA THR A 786 4.20 -24.59 -0.91
C THR A 786 5.69 -24.86 -1.05
N GLU A 787 6.43 -24.73 0.04
CA GLU A 787 7.88 -24.89 0.12
C GLU A 787 8.22 -25.94 1.17
N ARG A 788 9.11 -26.87 0.81
CA ARG A 788 9.57 -27.96 1.68
C ARG A 788 11.08 -27.85 1.85
N LEU A 789 11.50 -27.64 3.11
CA LEU A 789 12.90 -27.59 3.52
C LEU A 789 13.22 -28.86 4.32
N ALA A 790 13.88 -29.82 3.67
CA ALA A 790 14.39 -31.02 4.30
C ALA A 790 15.91 -30.92 4.53
N ALA A 791 16.48 -31.88 5.25
CA ALA A 791 17.92 -31.92 5.51
C ALA A 791 18.76 -31.88 4.21
N PHE A 792 18.31 -32.55 3.13
CA PHE A 792 19.01 -32.59 1.85
C PHE A 792 18.07 -32.35 0.67
N GLU A 793 16.96 -31.63 0.86
CA GLU A 793 16.01 -31.32 -0.23
C GLU A 793 15.46 -29.92 -0.02
N TRP A 794 15.39 -29.12 -1.09
CA TRP A 794 14.67 -27.86 -1.10
C TRP A 794 13.72 -27.82 -2.29
N GLY A 795 12.45 -28.14 -2.02
CA GLY A 795 11.38 -28.15 -3.02
C GLY A 795 10.46 -26.92 -2.91
N LEU A 796 10.03 -26.39 -4.05
CA LEU A 796 8.94 -25.42 -4.15
C LEU A 796 7.89 -25.90 -5.17
N GLU A 797 6.62 -25.82 -4.82
CA GLU A 797 5.49 -26.00 -5.71
C GLU A 797 4.71 -24.68 -5.77
N PHE A 798 4.70 -24.05 -6.93
CA PHE A 798 3.99 -22.78 -7.15
C PHE A 798 2.55 -23.05 -7.57
N ASN A 799 1.61 -22.30 -6.97
CA ASN A 799 0.25 -22.16 -7.47
C ASN A 799 0.26 -21.10 -8.58
N CYS A 800 -0.32 -21.41 -9.73
CA CYS A 800 -0.16 -20.59 -10.93
C CYS A 800 -1.49 -20.37 -11.67
N SER A 801 -1.61 -19.21 -12.32
CA SER A 801 -2.67 -18.88 -13.27
C SER A 801 -2.08 -18.34 -14.58
N PRO A 802 -2.82 -18.30 -15.69
CA PRO A 802 -2.33 -17.66 -16.92
C PRO A 802 -1.91 -16.20 -16.68
N ALA A 803 -0.72 -15.80 -17.15
CA ALA A 803 -0.23 -14.42 -17.03
C ALA A 803 -0.78 -13.49 -18.12
N ARG A 804 -1.03 -14.03 -19.31
CA ARG A 804 -1.44 -13.29 -20.52
C ARG A 804 -2.71 -12.45 -20.41
N PRO A 805 -3.71 -12.75 -19.55
CA PRO A 805 -4.82 -11.82 -19.32
C PRO A 805 -4.37 -10.43 -18.84
N TYR A 806 -3.15 -10.30 -18.33
CA TYR A 806 -2.56 -9.03 -17.89
C TYR A 806 -1.62 -8.39 -18.92
N ASP A 807 -1.49 -8.96 -20.13
CA ASP A 807 -0.85 -8.30 -21.26
C ASP A 807 -1.82 -7.25 -21.83
N VAL A 808 -1.59 -6.00 -21.46
CA VAL A 808 -2.47 -4.86 -21.79
C VAL A 808 -1.81 -3.93 -22.80
N ALA A 809 -2.66 -3.22 -23.55
CA ALA A 809 -2.25 -2.22 -24.51
C ALA A 809 -1.37 -1.14 -23.87
N VAL A 810 -0.26 -0.82 -24.52
CA VAL A 810 0.57 0.34 -24.18
C VAL A 810 0.36 1.41 -25.24
N TYR A 811 0.08 2.64 -24.83
CA TYR A 811 -0.15 3.74 -25.75
C TYR A 811 1.05 3.93 -26.69
N GLY A 812 0.77 4.07 -27.99
CA GLY A 812 1.79 4.25 -29.04
C GLY A 812 2.47 2.97 -29.55
N THR A 813 2.35 1.84 -28.86
CA THR A 813 2.91 0.54 -29.30
C THR A 813 1.88 -0.57 -29.44
N GLY A 814 0.77 -0.49 -28.71
CA GLY A 814 -0.34 -1.42 -28.80
C GLY A 814 -1.07 -1.31 -30.15
N ARG A 815 -1.46 -2.46 -30.71
CA ARG A 815 -2.17 -2.56 -31.99
C ARG A 815 -3.53 -3.22 -31.80
N TYR A 816 -4.58 -2.61 -32.32
CA TYR A 816 -5.91 -3.20 -32.39
C TYR A 816 -6.03 -4.10 -33.62
N GLY A 817 -6.70 -5.24 -33.46
CA GLY A 817 -7.08 -6.08 -34.58
C GLY A 817 -8.30 -5.51 -35.30
N SER A 818 -8.50 -5.87 -36.57
CA SER A 818 -9.76 -5.62 -37.27
C SER A 818 -10.75 -6.76 -36.98
N ALA A 819 -11.95 -6.41 -36.51
CA ALA A 819 -13.00 -7.39 -36.28
C ALA A 819 -13.50 -8.03 -37.59
N GLY A 820 -13.92 -9.30 -37.54
CA GLY A 820 -14.50 -9.98 -38.70
C GLY A 820 -13.52 -10.27 -39.84
N ALA A 821 -12.22 -10.42 -39.55
CA ALA A 821 -11.22 -10.80 -40.54
C ALA A 821 -11.18 -12.31 -40.78
N GLN A 822 -11.22 -12.74 -42.04
CA GLN A 822 -11.21 -14.13 -42.47
C GLN A 822 -10.49 -14.30 -43.81
N LEU A 823 -9.95 -15.49 -44.09
CA LEU A 823 -9.37 -15.79 -45.39
C LEU A 823 -10.45 -15.76 -46.49
N ALA A 824 -10.27 -14.92 -47.50
CA ALA A 824 -11.13 -14.86 -48.68
C ALA A 824 -10.89 -16.06 -49.62
N ALA A 825 -9.71 -16.67 -49.54
CA ALA A 825 -9.35 -17.87 -50.28
C ALA A 825 -8.44 -18.79 -49.44
N GLY A 826 -8.60 -20.10 -49.59
CA GLY A 826 -7.74 -21.09 -48.95
C GLY A 826 -6.29 -21.02 -49.43
N VAL A 827 -5.37 -21.39 -48.54
CA VAL A 827 -3.93 -21.36 -48.79
C VAL A 827 -3.30 -22.71 -48.42
N ASN A 828 -2.29 -23.14 -49.20
CA ASN A 828 -1.52 -24.36 -48.92
C ASN A 828 -0.56 -24.14 -47.74
N THR A 829 0.42 -25.02 -47.50
CA THR A 829 1.38 -24.89 -46.37
C THR A 829 2.52 -23.90 -46.60
N VAL A 830 2.73 -23.43 -47.83
CA VAL A 830 3.91 -22.61 -48.22
C VAL A 830 3.56 -21.23 -48.78
N ALA A 831 2.28 -20.94 -49.03
CA ALA A 831 1.84 -19.66 -49.60
C ALA A 831 2.15 -18.49 -48.66
N THR A 832 2.92 -17.50 -49.13
CA THR A 832 3.31 -16.30 -48.37
C THR A 832 2.44 -15.08 -48.66
N SER A 833 1.42 -15.24 -49.50
CA SER A 833 0.44 -14.19 -49.81
C SER A 833 -0.96 -14.68 -49.42
N LEU A 834 -1.63 -13.95 -48.53
CA LEU A 834 -2.97 -14.26 -48.03
C LEU A 834 -3.96 -13.21 -48.49
N SER A 835 -5.12 -13.62 -49.01
CA SER A 835 -6.23 -12.72 -49.28
C SER A 835 -7.15 -12.72 -48.06
N VAL A 836 -7.25 -11.58 -47.36
CA VAL A 836 -7.98 -11.44 -46.09
C VAL A 836 -9.18 -10.51 -46.29
N ALA A 837 -10.38 -11.06 -46.17
CA ALA A 837 -11.62 -10.31 -46.13
C ALA A 837 -11.86 -9.80 -44.70
N THR A 838 -12.31 -8.56 -44.57
CA THR A 838 -12.65 -7.89 -43.31
C THR A 838 -14.10 -7.45 -43.42
N THR A 839 -14.98 -8.07 -42.66
CA THR A 839 -16.43 -7.83 -42.76
C THR A 839 -16.93 -6.69 -41.88
N LEU A 840 -16.10 -6.20 -40.94
CA LEU A 840 -16.42 -5.10 -40.04
C LEU A 840 -15.31 -4.04 -40.08
N SER A 841 -15.68 -2.77 -40.20
CA SER A 841 -14.73 -1.64 -40.19
C SER A 841 -13.99 -1.54 -38.84
N PRO A 842 -12.71 -1.10 -38.80
CA PRO A 842 -11.86 -0.66 -39.91
C PRO A 842 -11.10 -1.78 -40.63
N LEU A 843 -10.67 -1.52 -41.87
CA LEU A 843 -9.67 -2.35 -42.58
C LEU A 843 -8.35 -2.41 -41.81
N TRP A 844 -7.51 -3.40 -42.10
CA TRP A 844 -6.18 -3.48 -41.53
C TRP A 844 -5.29 -2.37 -42.11
N THR A 845 -4.41 -1.82 -41.28
CA THR A 845 -3.46 -0.77 -41.70
C THR A 845 -2.56 -1.25 -42.84
N THR A 846 -2.33 -0.37 -43.82
CA THR A 846 -1.36 -0.56 -44.90
C THR A 846 -0.08 0.26 -44.68
N ASP A 847 0.04 0.96 -43.54
CA ASP A 847 1.23 1.73 -43.22
C ASP A 847 2.40 0.78 -42.98
N ALA A 848 3.53 1.03 -43.64
CA ALA A 848 4.74 0.24 -43.45
C ALA A 848 5.35 0.46 -42.05
N ALA A 849 5.12 1.61 -41.42
CA ALA A 849 5.52 1.86 -40.03
C ALA A 849 4.75 0.97 -39.04
N ASP A 850 3.61 0.42 -39.46
CA ASP A 850 2.82 -0.51 -38.69
C ASP A 850 3.26 -1.98 -38.83
N MET A 851 4.30 -2.25 -39.60
CA MET A 851 4.83 -3.59 -39.85
C MET A 851 6.24 -3.75 -39.25
N PRO A 852 6.65 -4.98 -38.88
CA PRO A 852 5.88 -6.22 -38.92
C PRO A 852 4.96 -6.40 -37.69
N PHE A 853 3.95 -7.26 -37.82
CA PHE A 853 3.16 -7.78 -36.69
C PHE A 853 2.72 -9.22 -36.95
N ASP A 854 2.25 -9.91 -35.91
CA ASP A 854 1.84 -11.32 -36.04
C ASP A 854 0.33 -11.50 -36.04
N ILE A 855 -0.13 -12.44 -36.89
CA ILE A 855 -1.48 -12.97 -36.92
C ILE A 855 -1.48 -14.45 -36.56
N VAL A 856 -2.65 -14.96 -36.18
CA VAL A 856 -2.90 -16.38 -35.98
C VAL A 856 -4.07 -16.84 -36.83
N ILE A 857 -3.90 -17.99 -37.52
CA ILE A 857 -4.96 -18.63 -38.29
C ILE A 857 -5.05 -20.09 -37.83
N GLY A 858 -6.13 -20.43 -37.11
CA GLY A 858 -6.35 -21.76 -36.52
C GLY A 858 -5.14 -22.35 -35.78
N GLY A 859 -4.38 -21.53 -35.05
CA GLY A 859 -3.20 -21.95 -34.28
C GLY A 859 -1.84 -21.80 -34.97
N GLU A 860 -1.77 -21.47 -36.27
CA GLU A 860 -0.50 -21.10 -36.91
C GLU A 860 -0.22 -19.61 -36.75
N ARG A 861 0.91 -19.26 -36.13
CA ARG A 861 1.40 -17.88 -36.03
C ARG A 861 2.19 -17.52 -37.30
N MET A 862 1.85 -16.40 -37.92
CA MET A 862 2.52 -15.85 -39.10
C MET A 862 2.87 -14.38 -38.88
N THR A 863 4.04 -13.95 -39.33
CA THR A 863 4.45 -12.55 -39.29
C THR A 863 4.06 -11.85 -40.57
N VAL A 864 3.13 -10.90 -40.49
CA VAL A 864 2.77 -9.98 -41.57
C VAL A 864 3.88 -8.96 -41.73
N THR A 865 4.46 -8.90 -42.93
CA THR A 865 5.55 -7.97 -43.28
C THR A 865 5.08 -6.82 -44.16
N ALA A 866 3.94 -6.98 -44.83
CA ALA A 866 3.28 -5.92 -45.60
C ALA A 866 1.79 -6.23 -45.80
N ILE A 867 0.97 -5.20 -45.92
CA ILE A 867 -0.43 -5.29 -46.36
C ILE A 867 -0.64 -4.31 -47.51
N SER A 868 -1.34 -4.74 -48.55
CA SER A 868 -1.74 -3.88 -49.68
C SER A 868 -3.24 -3.99 -49.97
N GLY A 869 -3.80 -2.94 -50.57
CA GLY A 869 -5.22 -2.84 -50.92
C GLY A 869 -5.97 -1.82 -50.06
N ALA A 870 -6.73 -0.93 -50.72
CA ALA A 870 -7.53 0.11 -50.09
C ALA A 870 -9.00 -0.31 -49.81
N SER A 871 -9.32 -1.58 -50.08
CA SER A 871 -10.65 -2.18 -49.93
C SER A 871 -10.52 -3.65 -49.56
N SER A 872 -11.55 -4.21 -48.92
CA SER A 872 -11.58 -5.65 -48.63
C SER A 872 -11.90 -6.48 -49.89
N PRO A 873 -11.25 -7.65 -50.09
CA PRO A 873 -10.16 -8.23 -49.30
C PRO A 873 -8.80 -7.55 -49.53
N GLN A 874 -7.99 -7.46 -48.48
CA GLN A 874 -6.61 -6.96 -48.53
C GLN A 874 -5.62 -8.12 -48.72
N THR A 875 -4.47 -7.83 -49.34
CA THR A 875 -3.41 -8.82 -49.58
C THR A 875 -2.33 -8.69 -48.53
N PHE A 876 -2.15 -9.72 -47.72
CA PHE A 876 -1.13 -9.81 -46.68
C PHE A 876 0.08 -10.57 -47.21
N THR A 877 1.27 -10.03 -47.02
CA THR A 877 2.54 -10.75 -47.21
C THR A 877 3.01 -11.26 -45.86
N VAL A 878 3.28 -12.56 -45.75
CA VAL A 878 3.58 -13.21 -44.48
C VAL A 878 4.83 -14.09 -44.51
N THR A 879 5.57 -14.09 -43.40
CA THR A 879 6.48 -15.17 -43.01
C THR A 879 5.69 -16.18 -42.20
N ARG A 880 5.73 -17.45 -42.59
CA ARG A 880 4.87 -18.50 -42.03
C ARG A 880 5.50 -19.28 -40.90
N SER A 881 4.64 -19.99 -40.18
CA SER A 881 5.03 -21.03 -39.22
C SER A 881 6.02 -20.55 -38.15
N VAL A 882 5.84 -19.32 -37.67
CA VAL A 882 6.71 -18.67 -36.66
C VAL A 882 6.71 -19.45 -35.34
N ASN A 883 5.59 -20.11 -35.02
CA ASN A 883 5.46 -21.00 -33.87
C ASN A 883 5.69 -22.49 -34.20
N GLY A 884 6.26 -22.81 -35.38
CA GLY A 884 6.52 -24.18 -35.82
C GLY A 884 5.32 -24.94 -36.37
N VAL A 885 4.12 -24.34 -36.37
CA VAL A 885 2.90 -24.97 -36.92
C VAL A 885 2.86 -24.81 -38.44
N VAL A 886 2.81 -25.92 -39.17
CA VAL A 886 2.76 -25.94 -40.64
C VAL A 886 1.45 -26.59 -41.08
N LYS A 887 0.51 -25.82 -41.64
CA LYS A 887 -0.77 -26.37 -42.14
C LYS A 887 -1.36 -25.59 -43.31
N ALA A 888 -2.25 -26.24 -44.07
CA ALA A 888 -3.11 -25.53 -45.01
C ALA A 888 -4.27 -24.88 -44.24
N HIS A 889 -4.80 -23.78 -44.76
CA HIS A 889 -5.99 -23.11 -44.20
C HIS A 889 -7.06 -22.99 -45.27
N LEU A 890 -8.32 -23.19 -44.87
CA LEU A 890 -9.47 -23.12 -45.75
C LEU A 890 -9.97 -21.68 -45.90
N THR A 891 -10.72 -21.43 -46.97
CA THR A 891 -11.52 -20.19 -47.11
C THR A 891 -12.45 -20.04 -45.89
N GLY A 892 -12.61 -18.81 -45.40
CA GLY A 892 -13.41 -18.51 -44.22
C GLY A 892 -12.70 -18.76 -42.88
N ALA A 893 -11.45 -19.25 -42.89
CA ALA A 893 -10.68 -19.37 -41.65
C ALA A 893 -10.46 -17.99 -41.04
N LYS A 894 -10.81 -17.86 -39.75
CA LYS A 894 -10.66 -16.61 -39.00
C LYS A 894 -9.20 -16.19 -38.94
N VAL A 895 -8.96 -14.89 -39.17
CA VAL A 895 -7.65 -14.25 -39.08
C VAL A 895 -7.68 -13.31 -37.89
N ASP A 896 -7.01 -13.70 -36.81
CA ASP A 896 -6.91 -12.88 -35.61
C ASP A 896 -5.50 -12.32 -35.47
N GLN A 897 -5.38 -11.12 -34.89
CA GLN A 897 -4.07 -10.64 -34.46
C GLN A 897 -3.56 -11.51 -33.31
N PHE A 898 -2.29 -11.92 -33.34
CA PHE A 898 -1.74 -12.83 -32.33
C PHE A 898 -1.66 -12.16 -30.94
N ALA A 899 -1.25 -10.90 -30.89
CA ALA A 899 -1.22 -10.09 -29.68
C ALA A 899 -2.17 -8.90 -29.86
N VAL A 900 -3.44 -9.07 -29.44
CA VAL A 900 -4.45 -8.00 -29.49
C VAL A 900 -4.21 -7.03 -28.34
N ALA A 901 -4.11 -5.74 -28.63
CA ALA A 901 -4.13 -4.70 -27.61
C ALA A 901 -5.46 -4.75 -26.84
N ARG A 902 -5.40 -4.97 -25.53
CA ARG A 902 -6.56 -4.93 -24.64
C ARG A 902 -6.45 -3.73 -23.71
N TYR A 903 -7.53 -2.97 -23.56
CA TYR A 903 -7.55 -1.89 -22.58
C TYR A 903 -7.42 -2.46 -21.17
N ALA A 904 -6.60 -1.80 -20.36
CA ALA A 904 -6.54 -2.02 -18.93
C ALA A 904 -7.80 -1.48 -18.24
N LEU A 905 -8.02 -1.92 -16.99
CA LEU A 905 -9.06 -1.39 -16.10
C LEU A 905 -8.70 0.01 -15.55
#